data_AF-A0A9P8EGZ7-F1
#
_entry.id   AF-A0A9P8EGZ7-F1
#
_cell.length_a   1.000
_cell.length_b   1.000
_cell.length_c   1.000
_cell.angle_alpha   90.00
_cell.angle_beta   90.00
_cell.angle_gamma   90.00
#
_symmetry.space_group_name_H-M   'P 1'
#
loop_
_entity.id
_entity.type
_entity.pdbx_description
1 polymer ?
#
loop_
_entity_poly.entity_id
_entity_poly.type
_entity_poly.pdbx_seq_one_letter_code
_entity_poly.pdbx_strand_id
1 'polypeptide(L)'
;MIHKVRKPEKDDLLISQEEVKDQKARTWKPISLRLPFLTLVLLATCALIVILQWLLYTSQTAGGVIFAPSINDLPLSKTFGYLYAPTIIAVVYGLLWSWIDLDIKRMEPYYQLCSTGGALAEDSLLLQYPFDFVALVPFQAARRKHWSVFTGGLANIVVLWILTPLQAGIFATEDRVVTTTIPFLTSTSYQPASNQTEPSALYAQHAYNIVWLNEALPPYSTVDFVLGAFAPATSYAVDNEETWNGATKLYSVDVVCEPTIDWISNPGSSDPLTKYNSSSGCSFGLPVKTGATTDNNTGKNFAAMYVGYWNQNGEADWSLDYSCPIQANHTFLVRSTLFSEAGTMDQSLETTTTPNSGVLKTTSLYCEPRYFEQEVNASVIAANGSVISITPVGQKSDLAPQMFDTTFFENAMSSGEDYRGPGMSSNIGRGDIPENTWPDQKTHFVNTNLDMSYLPKMVPFSFAALKRSSLEDYLNPEVLAESYQAAYRLLFVAHMAHVLKSDFGPTATQHDGQRSYRTQALVLVPGFTYAVVVLLGFAMLLNLSVIYFSLTRTSELRSDPTSIASHLSTVADEPEVLALLSNLDHGSAEELRRILVGTKFSMSADVNVELQSVPTTSSNHRLNAEQRTHSRGVRSPELRWYSGVLFLMMQLACISVFAYLFYRAKINNGLALSSNSRFVRQLLQNYIPTAISTTLEPVWTLLTRQLCVLQAFEELRKGKSVTRKSLTLAYTNVPPQLVIIKALRTGHFMLSLLATMAVLGNVLSVALSSLFFEGAANTDARVPLPPLVSLPFQSLNGTDVPFNSNIEVNWQGGTTKDEFYIAMSNAVASSKLPPWTGPDLFYFPVRLPESSQAGINYTVTTGYFGASLECRELVQWKTKDIKDEQGDILPSILEFNVTRPDDSIEGCLVEFSRGPSAHVSGSSSLEISTVAGSTDFCKQSVVGGWWRGNASNQTIEVTSKLMMLCSPKLVTGSAEVTVDSSGRVLRPTKLDNSDGSAPEHFTTTPSDLILQAHQFIVDKTGDWVYGSKWHNDSFSSDWNNYLMAETFVGDRFLNPDQPAPSFNEAATVFGAIYNKLFAILLGNNVHRLFTTLNSRIEPVVGIQHNLETRIFLSLPAFIMAQIILCLYALTTILLYIRRPWRILPRLPTSIGSIIAFFANSHAVREFENTSQMDMIEQQRWLDHLDHKWAYGSFIGPDGRVHIGIEREPFVTLLENEYVPRMKTRDGNAN
;
A
#
# COMPACT_ATOMS: atom_id res chain seq x y z
N MET A 1 92.81 1.47 -6.79
CA MET A 1 92.53 0.34 -7.71
C MET A 1 92.41 0.91 -9.11
N ILE A 2 93.21 0.37 -10.03
CA ILE A 2 93.45 0.86 -11.40
C ILE A 2 92.39 0.30 -12.35
N HIS A 3 91.84 1.14 -13.24
CA HIS A 3 91.50 0.89 -14.67
C HIS A 3 90.41 1.87 -15.13
N LYS A 4 90.29 2.32 -16.37
CA LYS A 4 91.17 2.56 -17.53
C LYS A 4 90.30 3.39 -18.49
N VAL A 5 90.89 4.37 -19.15
CA VAL A 5 90.28 5.28 -20.13
C VAL A 5 89.55 4.55 -21.26
N ARG A 6 88.41 5.09 -21.71
CA ARG A 6 87.92 4.92 -23.09
C ARG A 6 87.28 6.24 -23.58
N LYS A 7 87.92 6.86 -24.59
CA LYS A 7 87.28 7.79 -25.54
C LYS A 7 86.29 7.01 -26.44
N PRO A 8 85.32 7.69 -27.04
CA PRO A 8 85.32 7.89 -28.50
C PRO A 8 85.02 9.38 -28.82
N GLU A 9 85.65 10.06 -29.77
CA GLU A 9 85.82 9.83 -31.23
C GLU A 9 84.53 10.02 -32.03
N LYS A 10 84.62 10.96 -32.97
CA LYS A 10 83.67 11.29 -34.03
C LYS A 10 83.38 10.05 -34.86
N ASP A 11 82.10 9.76 -35.05
CA ASP A 11 81.46 9.39 -36.31
C ASP A 11 80.18 8.62 -35.99
N ASP A 12 79.07 9.37 -35.99
CA ASP A 12 77.75 8.90 -36.46
C ASP A 12 76.94 10.12 -36.96
N LEU A 13 77.67 11.09 -37.55
CA LEU A 13 77.17 12.05 -38.52
C LEU A 13 77.15 11.31 -39.86
N LEU A 14 76.05 10.61 -40.16
CA LEU A 14 75.54 10.21 -41.49
C LEU A 14 74.65 8.96 -41.34
N ILE A 15 73.41 9.15 -40.87
CA ILE A 15 72.31 8.25 -41.22
C ILE A 15 71.18 9.09 -41.82
N SER A 16 71.03 8.90 -43.14
CA SER A 16 69.91 9.18 -44.02
C SER A 16 69.38 10.61 -44.10
N GLN A 17 70.00 11.38 -44.99
CA GLN A 17 69.41 12.52 -45.70
C GLN A 17 68.49 12.10 -46.87
N GLU A 18 68.02 10.85 -46.93
CA GLU A 18 67.12 10.36 -47.99
C GLU A 18 65.81 9.84 -47.41
N GLU A 19 64.93 10.76 -47.03
CA GLU A 19 63.48 10.68 -47.27
C GLU A 19 62.82 12.04 -46.98
N VAL A 20 63.29 13.09 -47.67
CA VAL A 20 62.49 14.32 -47.84
C VAL A 20 61.43 14.04 -48.91
N LYS A 21 60.48 13.18 -48.58
CA LYS A 21 59.22 13.01 -49.31
C LYS A 21 58.13 13.63 -48.45
N ASP A 22 57.70 14.84 -48.82
CA ASP A 22 56.36 15.42 -48.61
C ASP A 22 55.53 14.83 -47.43
N GLN A 23 56.08 14.84 -46.20
CA GLN A 23 55.24 14.71 -45.02
C GLN A 23 54.65 16.08 -44.74
N LYS A 24 53.50 16.33 -45.38
CA LYS A 24 52.57 17.40 -45.01
C LYS A 24 52.45 17.40 -43.48
N ALA A 25 53.05 18.39 -42.83
CA ALA A 25 53.15 18.45 -41.37
C ALA A 25 51.75 18.27 -40.76
N ARG A 26 51.57 17.26 -39.91
CA ARG A 26 50.27 16.93 -39.34
C ARG A 26 49.84 18.06 -38.38
N THR A 27 48.84 18.84 -38.77
CA THR A 27 48.19 19.83 -37.92
C THR A 27 47.56 19.17 -36.69
N TRP A 28 47.90 19.64 -35.49
CA TRP A 28 47.37 19.10 -34.24
C TRP A 28 45.97 19.64 -33.94
N LYS A 29 45.06 18.74 -33.53
CA LYS A 29 43.75 19.09 -32.97
C LYS A 29 43.54 18.32 -31.66
N PRO A 30 42.89 18.93 -30.65
CA PRO A 30 42.56 18.23 -29.42
C PRO A 30 41.58 17.09 -29.70
N ILE A 31 41.66 16.02 -28.90
CA ILE A 31 40.93 14.76 -29.15
C ILE A 31 39.42 14.99 -29.29
N SER A 32 38.84 15.86 -28.46
CA SER A 32 37.40 16.15 -28.45
C SER A 32 36.89 16.82 -29.73
N LEU A 33 37.75 17.54 -30.46
CA LEU A 33 37.42 18.21 -31.72
C LEU A 33 37.73 17.35 -32.95
N ARG A 34 38.37 16.18 -32.78
CA ARG A 34 38.62 15.26 -33.89
C ARG A 34 37.31 14.60 -34.31
N LEU A 35 37.20 14.35 -35.61
CA LEU A 35 36.00 13.78 -36.22
C LEU A 35 35.51 12.49 -35.53
N PRO A 36 36.37 11.49 -35.18
CA PRO A 36 35.91 10.26 -34.53
C PRO A 36 35.20 10.49 -33.19
N PHE A 37 35.66 11.47 -32.39
CA PHE A 37 35.07 11.77 -31.10
C PHE A 37 33.71 12.46 -31.27
N LEU A 38 33.63 13.47 -32.14
CA LEU A 38 32.38 14.17 -32.43
C LEU A 38 31.32 13.24 -33.04
N THR A 39 31.73 12.32 -33.93
CA THR A 39 30.83 11.31 -34.50
C THR A 39 30.34 10.32 -33.44
N LEU A 40 31.18 9.96 -32.46
CA LEU A 40 30.77 9.11 -31.35
C LEU A 40 29.70 9.79 -30.49
N VAL A 41 29.87 11.07 -30.17
CA VAL A 41 28.86 11.84 -29.42
C VAL A 41 27.57 11.96 -30.24
N LEU A 42 27.66 12.18 -31.55
CA LEU A 42 26.49 12.25 -32.44
C LEU A 42 25.71 10.93 -32.48
N LEU A 43 26.41 9.80 -32.64
CA LEU A 43 25.81 8.47 -32.62
C LEU A 43 25.17 8.16 -31.27
N ALA A 44 25.81 8.57 -30.16
CA ALA A 44 25.24 8.44 -28.83
C ALA A 44 23.93 9.24 -28.68
N THR A 45 23.87 10.49 -29.19
CA THR A 45 22.64 11.29 -29.19
C THR A 45 21.52 10.60 -29.99
N CYS A 46 21.83 10.08 -31.20
CA CYS A 46 20.85 9.36 -32.01
C CYS A 46 20.35 8.08 -31.30
N ALA A 47 21.25 7.30 -30.69
CA ALA A 47 20.88 6.10 -29.96
C ALA A 47 19.94 6.42 -28.77
N LEU A 48 20.21 7.47 -28.00
CA LEU A 48 19.35 7.88 -26.89
C LEU A 48 17.93 8.28 -27.35
N ILE A 49 17.82 9.00 -28.47
CA ILE A 49 16.53 9.36 -29.06
C ILE A 49 15.73 8.10 -29.44
N VAL A 50 16.37 7.15 -30.15
CA VAL A 50 15.72 5.91 -30.59
C VAL A 50 15.28 5.07 -29.39
N ILE A 51 16.13 4.90 -28.37
CA ILE A 51 15.82 4.13 -27.17
C ILE A 51 14.63 4.75 -26.41
N LEU A 52 14.64 6.07 -26.20
CA LEU A 52 13.55 6.74 -25.49
C LEU A 52 12.23 6.65 -26.26
N GLN A 53 12.25 6.78 -27.58
CA GLN A 53 11.06 6.65 -28.41
C GLN A 53 10.51 5.21 -28.40
N TRP A 54 11.40 4.22 -28.45
CA TRP A 54 11.03 2.80 -28.37
C TRP A 54 10.43 2.44 -27.00
N LEU A 55 11.05 2.91 -25.91
CA LEU A 55 10.52 2.72 -24.55
C LEU A 55 9.18 3.43 -24.35
N LEU A 56 9.01 4.64 -24.90
CA LEU A 56 7.75 5.37 -24.82
C LEU A 56 6.63 4.65 -25.59
N TYR A 57 6.93 4.18 -26.80
CA TYR A 57 5.98 3.39 -27.60
C TYR A 57 5.58 2.10 -26.87
N THR A 58 6.55 1.38 -26.30
CA THR A 58 6.30 0.14 -25.53
C THR A 58 5.47 0.45 -24.28
N SER A 59 5.81 1.51 -23.55
CA SER A 59 5.09 1.94 -22.36
C SER A 59 3.64 2.34 -22.66
N GLN A 60 3.35 2.92 -23.82
CA GLN A 60 2.00 3.33 -24.21
C GLN A 60 1.16 2.16 -24.74
N THR A 61 1.78 1.22 -25.46
CA THR A 61 1.08 0.07 -26.08
C THR A 61 0.88 -1.08 -25.11
N ALA A 62 1.88 -1.40 -24.29
CA ALA A 62 1.82 -2.48 -23.31
C ALA A 62 1.28 -2.02 -21.94
N GLY A 63 1.13 -0.71 -21.70
CA GLY A 63 0.68 -0.15 -20.42
C GLY A 63 1.77 -0.02 -19.35
N GLY A 64 3.02 -0.38 -19.69
CA GLY A 64 4.18 -0.34 -18.81
C GLY A 64 5.37 -1.06 -19.45
N VAL A 65 6.58 -0.80 -18.95
CA VAL A 65 7.82 -1.46 -19.40
C VAL A 65 8.14 -2.66 -18.51
N ILE A 66 7.89 -2.55 -17.21
CA ILE A 66 8.14 -3.60 -16.20
C ILE A 66 6.89 -3.72 -15.33
N PHE A 67 6.44 -4.95 -15.10
CA PHE A 67 5.31 -5.27 -14.23
C PHE A 67 5.80 -6.10 -13.04
N ALA A 68 5.43 -5.71 -11.82
CA ALA A 68 5.78 -6.40 -10.58
C ALA A 68 4.74 -6.15 -9.49
N PRO A 69 4.52 -7.07 -8.53
CA PRO A 69 3.63 -6.82 -7.39
C PRO A 69 4.01 -5.56 -6.60
N SER A 70 5.32 -5.32 -6.44
CA SER A 70 5.89 -4.10 -5.89
C SER A 70 7.17 -3.80 -6.68
N ILE A 71 7.24 -2.62 -7.30
CA ILE A 71 8.44 -2.19 -8.05
C ILE A 71 9.62 -1.97 -7.09
N ASN A 72 9.34 -1.61 -5.84
CA ASN A 72 10.36 -1.37 -4.82
C ASN A 72 11.04 -2.67 -4.35
N ASP A 73 10.36 -3.82 -4.47
CA ASP A 73 10.90 -5.13 -4.08
C ASP A 73 11.61 -5.88 -5.21
N LEU A 74 11.81 -5.21 -6.36
CA LEU A 74 12.54 -5.79 -7.48
C LEU A 74 14.02 -6.05 -7.11
N PRO A 75 14.62 -7.12 -7.66
CA PRO A 75 16.03 -7.39 -7.45
C PRO A 75 16.88 -6.22 -7.95
N LEU A 76 18.00 -5.97 -7.26
CA LEU A 76 18.88 -4.82 -7.48
C LEU A 76 19.29 -4.64 -8.95
N SER A 77 19.39 -5.74 -9.73
CA SER A 77 19.69 -5.71 -11.16
C SER A 77 18.62 -5.00 -12.00
N LYS A 78 17.33 -5.24 -11.72
CA LYS A 78 16.21 -4.57 -12.41
C LYS A 78 16.04 -3.14 -11.91
N THR A 79 16.17 -2.93 -10.60
CA THR A 79 16.10 -1.61 -9.95
C THR A 79 17.18 -0.67 -10.47
N PHE A 80 18.40 -1.18 -10.67
CA PHE A 80 19.50 -0.40 -11.23
C PHE A 80 19.20 0.13 -12.64
N GLY A 81 18.53 -0.68 -13.47
CA GLY A 81 18.25 -0.37 -14.86
C GLY A 81 17.33 0.85 -15.06
N TYR A 82 16.31 1.03 -14.22
CA TYR A 82 15.40 2.18 -14.35
C TYR A 82 15.71 3.33 -13.40
N LEU A 83 16.29 3.06 -12.22
CA LEU A 83 16.51 4.09 -11.20
C LEU A 83 17.85 4.83 -11.39
N TYR A 84 18.94 4.12 -11.67
CA TYR A 84 20.29 4.70 -11.70
C TYR A 84 20.88 4.83 -13.10
N ALA A 85 20.60 3.90 -14.02
CA ALA A 85 21.20 3.93 -15.35
C ALA A 85 20.88 5.21 -16.16
N PRO A 86 19.64 5.73 -16.20
CA PRO A 86 19.32 6.93 -17.00
C PRO A 86 20.09 8.17 -16.56
N THR A 87 20.21 8.37 -15.24
CA THR A 87 20.94 9.50 -14.66
C THR A 87 22.45 9.36 -14.87
N ILE A 88 23.01 8.16 -14.71
CA ILE A 88 24.44 7.88 -15.01
C ILE A 88 24.76 8.15 -16.49
N ILE A 89 23.92 7.66 -17.41
CA ILE A 89 24.09 7.88 -18.85
C ILE A 89 24.07 9.38 -19.18
N ALA A 90 23.14 10.13 -18.60
CA ALA A 90 23.03 11.57 -18.83
C ALA A 90 24.21 12.35 -18.25
N VAL A 91 24.72 11.96 -17.08
CA VAL A 91 25.95 12.50 -16.50
C VAL A 91 27.14 12.27 -17.41
N VAL A 92 27.35 11.04 -17.88
CA VAL A 92 28.46 10.71 -18.80
C VAL A 92 28.36 11.51 -20.09
N TYR A 93 27.15 11.61 -20.64
CA TYR A 93 26.88 12.44 -21.83
C TYR A 93 27.17 13.93 -21.60
N GLY A 94 26.81 14.47 -20.43
CA GLY A 94 27.15 15.82 -20.00
C GLY A 94 28.66 16.07 -19.88
N LEU A 95 29.42 15.10 -19.35
CA LEU A 95 30.89 15.18 -19.27
C LEU A 95 31.55 15.25 -20.65
N LEU A 96 31.04 14.49 -21.63
CA LEU A 96 31.53 14.54 -23.01
C LEU A 96 31.33 15.94 -23.62
N TRP A 97 30.16 16.54 -23.41
CA TRP A 97 29.87 17.91 -23.86
C TRP A 97 30.71 18.96 -23.14
N SER A 98 30.93 18.81 -21.84
CA SER A 98 31.82 19.69 -21.08
C SER A 98 33.25 19.65 -21.62
N TRP A 99 33.71 18.51 -22.14
CA TRP A 99 35.04 18.39 -22.77
C TRP A 99 35.08 19.10 -24.13
N ILE A 100 34.06 18.91 -24.97
CA ILE A 100 33.96 19.61 -26.27
C ILE A 100 33.94 21.13 -26.03
N ASP A 101 33.09 21.62 -25.13
CA ASP A 101 32.96 23.03 -24.80
C ASP A 101 34.29 23.64 -24.29
N LEU A 102 34.99 22.91 -23.42
CA LEU A 102 36.31 23.30 -22.92
C LEU A 102 37.29 23.54 -24.07
N ASP A 103 37.40 22.58 -24.99
CA ASP A 103 38.38 22.63 -26.06
C ASP A 103 38.02 23.67 -27.12
N ILE A 104 36.73 23.88 -27.42
CA ILE A 104 36.27 24.97 -28.29
C ILE A 104 36.70 26.32 -27.71
N LYS A 105 36.39 26.59 -26.43
CA LYS A 105 36.72 27.86 -25.77
C LYS A 105 38.22 28.11 -25.69
N ARG A 106 39.01 27.05 -25.48
CA ARG A 106 40.47 27.11 -25.38
C ARG A 106 41.13 27.38 -26.73
N MET A 107 40.62 26.78 -27.80
CA MET A 107 41.23 26.88 -29.13
C MET A 107 40.80 28.13 -29.89
N GLU A 108 39.72 28.81 -29.50
CA GLU A 108 39.21 30.01 -30.19
C GLU A 108 40.29 31.07 -30.46
N PRO A 109 41.14 31.50 -29.49
CA PRO A 109 42.17 32.51 -29.74
C PRO A 109 43.13 32.14 -30.87
N TYR A 110 43.50 30.85 -30.95
CA TYR A 110 44.44 30.35 -31.94
C TYR A 110 43.80 30.21 -33.32
N TYR A 111 42.52 29.81 -33.39
CA TYR A 111 41.77 29.82 -34.65
C TYR A 111 41.64 31.23 -35.22
N GLN A 112 41.49 32.24 -34.37
CA GLN A 112 41.46 33.64 -34.80
C GLN A 112 42.83 34.10 -35.31
N LEU A 113 43.93 33.75 -34.63
CA LEU A 113 45.29 34.09 -35.06
C LEU A 113 45.69 33.45 -36.41
N CYS A 114 45.21 32.24 -36.71
CA CYS A 114 45.46 31.55 -37.98
C CYS A 114 44.55 32.02 -39.14
N SER A 115 43.69 33.01 -38.93
CA SER A 115 42.76 33.50 -39.97
C SER A 115 43.49 34.31 -41.05
N THR A 116 42.97 34.30 -42.29
CA THR A 116 43.55 35.01 -43.43
C THR A 116 43.50 36.53 -43.20
N GLY A 117 44.58 37.08 -42.66
CA GLY A 117 44.72 38.48 -42.30
C GLY A 117 44.99 38.74 -40.81
N GLY A 118 45.04 37.73 -39.94
CA GLY A 118 45.28 37.90 -38.50
C GLY A 118 44.07 38.45 -37.72
N ALA A 119 44.17 38.47 -36.39
CA ALA A 119 43.11 38.83 -35.46
C ALA A 119 43.47 40.04 -34.58
N LEU A 120 42.46 40.78 -34.14
CA LEU A 120 42.62 41.82 -33.13
C LEU A 120 43.00 41.20 -31.79
N ALA A 121 43.76 41.93 -30.96
CA ALA A 121 44.14 41.45 -29.63
C ALA A 121 42.93 41.13 -28.74
N GLU A 122 41.81 41.86 -28.90
CA GLU A 122 40.58 41.64 -28.14
C GLU A 122 39.85 40.32 -28.47
N ASP A 123 40.09 39.80 -29.68
CA ASP A 123 39.53 38.54 -30.18
C ASP A 123 40.54 37.38 -30.14
N SER A 124 41.80 37.66 -29.81
CA SER A 124 42.88 36.66 -29.66
C SER A 124 43.54 36.73 -28.27
N LEU A 125 44.62 37.52 -28.10
CA LEU A 125 45.48 37.50 -26.92
C LEU A 125 44.78 37.89 -25.62
N LEU A 126 43.75 38.73 -25.66
CA LEU A 126 42.98 39.20 -24.49
C LEU A 126 41.73 38.35 -24.20
N LEU A 127 41.47 37.29 -24.97
CA LEU A 127 40.26 36.46 -24.83
C LEU A 127 40.32 35.58 -23.57
N GLN A 128 39.20 35.45 -22.84
CA GLN A 128 39.14 34.80 -21.52
C GLN A 128 37.97 33.80 -21.34
N TYR A 129 37.34 33.33 -22.43
CA TYR A 129 36.17 32.43 -22.36
C TYR A 129 36.30 31.21 -21.43
N PRO A 130 37.44 30.52 -21.37
CA PRO A 130 37.73 29.52 -20.34
C PRO A 130 37.32 29.85 -18.90
N PHE A 131 37.54 31.09 -18.46
CA PHE A 131 37.50 31.47 -17.04
C PHE A 131 36.25 32.26 -16.66
N ASP A 132 35.42 32.57 -17.64
CA ASP A 132 34.12 33.18 -17.45
C ASP A 132 33.08 32.15 -16.97
N PHE A 133 32.07 32.61 -16.25
CA PHE A 133 30.97 31.76 -15.82
C PHE A 133 30.26 31.15 -17.04
N VAL A 134 30.09 29.82 -17.04
CA VAL A 134 29.66 29.02 -18.21
C VAL A 134 28.37 29.56 -18.84
N ALA A 135 27.42 30.05 -18.05
CA ALA A 135 26.15 30.58 -18.55
C ALA A 135 26.29 31.89 -19.35
N LEU A 136 27.30 32.71 -19.07
CA LEU A 136 27.49 34.00 -19.72
C LEU A 136 28.26 33.89 -21.04
N VAL A 137 29.01 32.79 -21.24
CA VAL A 137 29.90 32.64 -22.39
C VAL A 137 29.17 32.63 -23.73
N PRO A 138 28.04 31.90 -23.94
CA PRO A 138 27.35 31.92 -25.22
C PRO A 138 26.86 33.31 -25.60
N PHE A 139 26.35 34.09 -24.64
CA PHE A 139 25.90 35.46 -24.89
C PHE A 139 27.04 36.36 -25.32
N GLN A 140 28.20 36.27 -24.64
CA GLN A 140 29.39 37.02 -25.03
C GLN A 140 29.96 36.58 -26.39
N ALA A 141 29.96 35.28 -26.68
CA ALA A 141 30.42 34.72 -27.95
C ALA A 141 29.53 35.14 -29.13
N ALA A 142 28.20 35.13 -28.95
CA ALA A 142 27.27 35.61 -29.96
C ALA A 142 27.50 37.10 -30.27
N ARG A 143 27.70 37.93 -29.25
CA ARG A 143 27.99 39.37 -29.43
C ARG A 143 29.30 39.62 -30.18
N ARG A 144 30.31 38.77 -29.99
CA ARG A 144 31.60 38.82 -30.72
C ARG A 144 31.63 38.03 -32.02
N LYS A 145 30.48 37.45 -32.45
CA LYS A 145 30.36 36.60 -33.66
C LYS A 145 31.26 35.35 -33.65
N HIS A 146 31.64 34.85 -32.47
CA HIS A 146 32.39 33.62 -32.30
C HIS A 146 31.44 32.41 -32.29
N TRP A 147 30.92 32.05 -33.47
CA TRP A 147 29.84 31.06 -33.61
C TRP A 147 30.18 29.67 -33.09
N SER A 148 31.43 29.20 -33.21
CA SER A 148 31.85 27.90 -32.66
C SER A 148 31.73 27.85 -31.14
N VAL A 149 32.17 28.92 -30.45
CA VAL A 149 32.06 29.04 -28.98
C VAL A 149 30.61 29.17 -28.56
N PHE A 150 29.80 29.91 -29.33
CA PHE A 150 28.37 30.00 -29.09
C PHE A 150 27.68 28.63 -29.15
N THR A 151 27.90 27.85 -30.22
CA THR A 151 27.25 26.54 -30.37
C THR A 151 27.70 25.53 -29.32
N GLY A 152 29.01 25.46 -29.04
CA GLY A 152 29.56 24.57 -28.01
C GLY A 152 29.07 24.92 -26.61
N GLY A 153 29.09 26.22 -26.27
CA GLY A 153 28.62 26.70 -24.98
C GLY A 153 27.11 26.54 -24.79
N LEU A 154 26.32 26.78 -25.84
CA LEU A 154 24.87 26.57 -25.80
C LEU A 154 24.53 25.09 -25.61
N ALA A 155 25.22 24.20 -26.34
CA ALA A 155 25.02 22.76 -26.19
C ALA A 155 25.33 22.29 -24.77
N ASN A 156 26.43 22.76 -24.19
CA ASN A 156 26.83 22.41 -22.83
C ASN A 156 25.77 22.85 -21.80
N ILE A 157 25.21 24.05 -21.93
CA ILE A 157 24.13 24.53 -21.04
C ILE A 157 22.87 23.67 -21.19
N VAL A 158 22.44 23.42 -22.43
CA VAL A 158 21.23 22.62 -22.70
C VAL A 158 21.37 21.22 -22.11
N VAL A 159 22.53 20.58 -22.31
CA VAL A 159 22.76 19.21 -21.83
C VAL A 159 22.88 19.18 -20.31
N LEU A 160 23.76 19.98 -19.70
CA LEU A 160 24.05 19.89 -18.27
C LEU A 160 22.97 20.49 -17.36
N TRP A 161 22.22 21.51 -17.80
CA TRP A 161 21.31 22.25 -16.92
C TRP A 161 19.84 21.99 -17.20
N ILE A 162 19.50 21.47 -18.39
CA ILE A 162 18.11 21.20 -18.77
C ILE A 162 17.91 19.70 -18.98
N LEU A 163 18.76 19.04 -19.77
CA LEU A 163 18.56 17.64 -20.11
C LEU A 163 18.81 16.70 -18.93
N THR A 164 19.88 16.92 -18.15
CA THR A 164 20.22 16.03 -17.03
C THR A 164 19.17 16.06 -15.89
N PRO A 165 18.60 17.20 -15.43
CA PRO A 165 17.57 17.15 -14.39
C PRO A 165 16.25 16.55 -14.88
N LEU A 166 15.91 16.72 -16.16
CA LEU A 166 14.67 16.18 -16.71
C LEU A 166 14.65 14.64 -16.77
N GLN A 167 15.81 13.98 -16.73
CA GLN A 167 15.87 12.51 -16.73
C GLN A 167 15.17 11.89 -15.52
N ALA A 168 15.24 12.54 -14.36
CA ALA A 168 14.66 12.04 -13.13
C ALA A 168 13.12 11.96 -13.17
N GLY A 169 12.48 12.74 -14.07
CA GLY A 169 11.04 12.74 -14.26
C GLY A 169 10.52 11.80 -15.37
N ILE A 170 11.40 11.07 -16.06
CA ILE A 170 11.01 10.19 -17.19
C ILE A 170 10.23 8.98 -16.69
N PHE A 171 10.64 8.36 -15.59
CA PHE A 171 10.05 7.12 -15.10
C PHE A 171 9.10 7.38 -13.91
N ALA A 172 7.95 6.74 -13.92
CA ALA A 172 6.98 6.77 -12.82
C ALA A 172 6.42 5.36 -12.55
N THR A 173 6.01 5.11 -11.31
CA THR A 173 5.34 3.86 -10.90
C THR A 173 3.83 4.07 -10.85
N GLU A 174 3.06 3.12 -11.39
CA GLU A 174 1.59 3.18 -11.43
C GLU A 174 0.96 1.82 -11.13
N ASP A 175 -0.09 1.77 -10.32
CA ASP A 175 -0.87 0.54 -10.10
C ASP A 175 -1.81 0.30 -11.30
N ARG A 176 -1.78 -0.92 -11.83
CA ARG A 176 -2.57 -1.33 -13.01
C ARG A 176 -3.22 -2.69 -12.78
N VAL A 177 -4.44 -2.84 -13.28
CA VAL A 177 -5.13 -4.13 -13.35
C VAL A 177 -4.78 -4.79 -14.68
N VAL A 178 -4.13 -5.94 -14.63
CA VAL A 178 -3.77 -6.73 -15.80
C VAL A 178 -4.72 -7.92 -15.93
N THR A 179 -5.29 -8.11 -17.12
CA THR A 179 -6.20 -9.21 -17.43
C THR A 179 -5.51 -10.19 -18.37
N THR A 180 -5.43 -11.46 -17.98
CA THR A 180 -4.76 -12.53 -18.74
C THR A 180 -5.70 -13.72 -18.93
N THR A 181 -5.71 -14.30 -20.13
CA THR A 181 -6.45 -15.53 -20.43
C THR A 181 -5.63 -16.75 -20.01
N ILE A 182 -6.21 -17.63 -19.19
CA ILE A 182 -5.59 -18.86 -18.69
C ILE A 182 -6.62 -20.01 -18.70
N PRO A 183 -6.19 -21.29 -18.71
CA PRO A 183 -7.12 -22.40 -18.59
C PRO A 183 -7.73 -22.50 -17.20
N PHE A 184 -9.06 -22.65 -17.15
CA PHE A 184 -9.87 -22.89 -15.95
C PHE A 184 -10.48 -24.29 -15.98
N LEU A 185 -10.79 -24.81 -14.79
CA LEU A 185 -11.52 -26.05 -14.55
C LEU A 185 -12.84 -25.70 -13.86
N THR A 186 -13.96 -26.24 -14.37
CA THR A 186 -15.27 -26.14 -13.72
C THR A 186 -15.65 -27.48 -13.12
N SER A 187 -16.07 -27.49 -11.86
CA SER A 187 -16.58 -28.69 -11.20
C SER A 187 -17.96 -29.06 -11.73
N THR A 188 -18.15 -30.36 -11.97
CA THR A 188 -19.44 -30.98 -12.34
C THR A 188 -19.89 -32.01 -11.29
N SER A 189 -19.18 -32.10 -10.17
CA SER A 189 -19.40 -33.07 -9.11
C SER A 189 -20.47 -32.59 -8.14
N TYR A 190 -21.36 -33.50 -7.75
CA TYR A 190 -22.45 -33.22 -6.81
C TYR A 190 -22.77 -34.46 -5.96
N GLN A 191 -23.41 -34.25 -4.81
CA GLN A 191 -23.98 -35.33 -4.00
C GLN A 191 -25.31 -35.80 -4.60
N PRO A 192 -25.49 -37.08 -4.97
CA PRO A 192 -26.73 -37.56 -5.55
C PRO A 192 -27.94 -37.39 -4.61
N ALA A 193 -29.13 -37.16 -5.18
CA ALA A 193 -30.38 -36.97 -4.43
C ALA A 193 -30.68 -38.10 -3.43
N SER A 194 -30.34 -39.36 -3.76
CA SER A 194 -30.52 -40.51 -2.85
C SER A 194 -29.73 -40.44 -1.55
N ASN A 195 -28.66 -39.64 -1.52
CA ASN A 195 -27.80 -39.47 -0.36
C ASN A 195 -28.02 -38.11 0.32
N GLN A 196 -28.97 -37.31 -0.14
CA GLN A 196 -29.36 -36.03 0.47
C GLN A 196 -30.39 -36.22 1.60
N THR A 197 -30.84 -37.45 1.84
CA THR A 197 -31.85 -37.82 2.85
C THR A 197 -31.30 -37.91 4.28
N GLU A 198 -30.00 -37.66 4.49
CA GLU A 198 -29.43 -37.53 5.84
C GLU A 198 -29.81 -36.14 6.39
N PRO A 199 -30.44 -36.06 7.58
CA PRO A 199 -31.16 -34.88 8.02
C PRO A 199 -30.24 -33.78 8.54
N SER A 200 -30.31 -32.60 7.93
CA SER A 200 -29.72 -31.40 8.53
C SER A 200 -30.58 -30.18 8.21
N ALA A 201 -31.35 -29.69 9.20
CA ALA A 201 -31.96 -28.35 9.14
C ALA A 201 -30.90 -27.23 9.11
N LEU A 202 -29.62 -27.60 9.02
CA LEU A 202 -28.44 -26.78 8.83
C LEU A 202 -28.57 -25.82 7.63
N TYR A 203 -29.12 -26.23 6.49
CA TYR A 203 -29.29 -25.29 5.36
C TYR A 203 -30.30 -24.18 5.69
N ALA A 204 -31.38 -24.50 6.41
CA ALA A 204 -32.35 -23.52 6.88
C ALA A 204 -31.74 -22.61 7.97
N GLN A 205 -30.85 -23.15 8.80
CA GLN A 205 -30.05 -22.38 9.75
C GLN A 205 -29.09 -21.40 9.04
N HIS A 206 -28.35 -21.84 8.02
CA HIS A 206 -27.52 -20.94 7.22
C HIS A 206 -28.35 -19.88 6.51
N ALA A 207 -29.51 -20.25 5.95
CA ALA A 207 -30.44 -19.29 5.37
C ALA A 207 -30.87 -18.21 6.39
N TYR A 208 -31.22 -18.62 7.62
CA TYR A 208 -31.55 -17.70 8.73
C TYR A 208 -30.37 -16.76 9.03
N ASN A 209 -29.17 -17.32 9.18
CA ASN A 209 -27.97 -16.55 9.48
C ASN A 209 -27.62 -15.55 8.36
N ILE A 210 -27.84 -15.91 7.09
CA ILE A 210 -27.60 -15.01 5.95
C ILE A 210 -28.51 -13.78 6.03
N VAL A 211 -29.84 -13.96 6.19
CA VAL A 211 -30.78 -12.82 6.16
C VAL A 211 -30.82 -12.00 7.45
N TRP A 212 -30.64 -12.63 8.61
CA TRP A 212 -30.77 -11.94 9.90
C TRP A 212 -29.42 -11.56 10.52
N LEU A 213 -28.37 -12.35 10.31
CA LEU A 213 -27.06 -12.15 10.94
C LEU A 213 -25.98 -11.62 9.97
N ASN A 214 -26.31 -11.45 8.69
CA ASN A 214 -25.36 -11.11 7.62
C ASN A 214 -24.16 -12.08 7.58
N GLU A 215 -24.42 -13.38 7.73
CA GLU A 215 -23.42 -14.41 7.48
C GLU A 215 -22.91 -14.31 6.03
N ALA A 216 -21.63 -14.64 5.83
CA ALA A 216 -21.08 -14.67 4.48
C ALA A 216 -21.78 -15.76 3.66
N LEU A 217 -22.21 -15.40 2.46
CA LEU A 217 -22.76 -16.36 1.52
C LEU A 217 -21.73 -17.45 1.20
N PRO A 218 -22.17 -18.71 0.98
CA PRO A 218 -21.28 -19.76 0.51
C PRO A 218 -20.48 -19.33 -0.74
N PRO A 219 -19.24 -19.82 -0.94
CA PRO A 219 -18.47 -19.50 -2.14
C PRO A 219 -19.27 -19.78 -3.41
N TYR A 220 -19.11 -18.93 -4.42
CA TYR A 220 -19.82 -19.01 -5.71
C TYR A 220 -21.34 -18.82 -5.64
N SER A 221 -21.88 -18.27 -4.54
CA SER A 221 -23.31 -18.06 -4.38
C SER A 221 -23.71 -16.58 -4.19
N THR A 222 -24.99 -16.31 -4.48
CA THR A 222 -25.73 -15.07 -4.21
C THR A 222 -27.05 -15.46 -3.54
N VAL A 223 -27.80 -14.50 -2.98
CA VAL A 223 -29.13 -14.79 -2.42
C VAL A 223 -30.13 -15.35 -3.45
N ASP A 224 -29.90 -15.12 -4.74
CA ASP A 224 -30.79 -15.53 -5.82
C ASP A 224 -30.40 -16.86 -6.47
N PHE A 225 -29.12 -17.18 -6.53
CA PHE A 225 -28.60 -18.34 -7.26
C PHE A 225 -27.22 -18.78 -6.77
N VAL A 226 -26.87 -20.03 -7.07
CA VAL A 226 -25.53 -20.60 -6.83
C VAL A 226 -24.88 -21.03 -8.15
N LEU A 227 -23.57 -20.86 -8.25
CA LEU A 227 -22.78 -21.26 -9.41
C LEU A 227 -21.99 -22.54 -9.12
N GLY A 228 -21.75 -23.34 -10.16
CA GLY A 228 -20.74 -24.39 -10.11
C GLY A 228 -19.35 -23.78 -9.86
N ALA A 229 -18.60 -24.35 -8.92
CA ALA A 229 -17.26 -23.86 -8.61
C ALA A 229 -16.34 -23.97 -9.83
N PHE A 230 -15.56 -22.92 -10.10
CA PHE A 230 -14.56 -22.90 -11.16
C PHE A 230 -13.28 -22.22 -10.69
N ALA A 231 -12.14 -22.78 -11.07
CA ALA A 231 -10.83 -22.29 -10.64
C ALA A 231 -9.77 -22.46 -11.73
N PRO A 232 -8.64 -21.73 -11.67
CA PRO A 232 -7.53 -21.90 -12.59
C PRO A 232 -6.97 -23.33 -12.56
N ALA A 233 -6.62 -23.89 -13.73
CA ALA A 233 -6.07 -25.24 -13.83
C ALA A 233 -4.69 -25.39 -13.16
N THR A 234 -3.95 -24.29 -13.05
CA THR A 234 -2.67 -24.23 -12.33
C THR A 234 -2.83 -23.44 -11.03
N SER A 235 -2.45 -24.03 -9.90
CA SER A 235 -2.46 -23.34 -8.61
C SER A 235 -1.38 -22.25 -8.54
N TYR A 236 -1.73 -21.08 -8.03
CA TYR A 236 -0.83 -19.96 -7.77
C TYR A 236 -1.29 -19.20 -6.52
N ALA A 237 -0.42 -18.34 -5.96
CA ALA A 237 -0.78 -17.47 -4.85
C ALA A 237 -1.80 -16.43 -5.33
N VAL A 238 -2.99 -16.45 -4.73
CA VAL A 238 -4.11 -15.57 -5.06
C VAL A 238 -4.01 -14.28 -4.27
N ASP A 239 -4.14 -13.14 -4.95
CA ASP A 239 -4.27 -11.83 -4.29
C ASP A 239 -5.72 -11.59 -3.85
N ASN A 240 -5.94 -10.87 -2.75
CA ASN A 240 -7.27 -10.65 -2.17
C ASN A 240 -8.20 -9.86 -3.08
N GLU A 241 -7.64 -9.05 -3.99
CA GLU A 241 -8.39 -8.24 -4.96
C GLU A 241 -8.38 -8.83 -6.39
N GLU A 242 -7.92 -10.08 -6.53
CA GLU A 242 -7.94 -10.77 -7.81
C GLU A 242 -9.35 -11.21 -8.19
N THR A 243 -9.67 -11.12 -9.49
CA THR A 243 -10.98 -11.52 -10.02
C THR A 243 -10.80 -12.57 -11.12
N TRP A 244 -11.69 -13.56 -11.11
CA TRP A 244 -11.75 -14.65 -12.09
C TRP A 244 -13.03 -14.55 -12.89
N ASN A 245 -12.93 -14.69 -14.20
CA ASN A 245 -14.06 -14.67 -15.11
C ASN A 245 -14.03 -15.94 -15.96
N GLY A 246 -15.07 -16.77 -15.88
CA GLY A 246 -15.10 -18.08 -16.53
C GLY A 246 -16.51 -18.62 -16.75
N ALA A 247 -16.61 -19.62 -17.61
CA ALA A 247 -17.86 -20.29 -17.93
C ALA A 247 -18.23 -21.30 -16.86
N THR A 248 -19.47 -21.22 -16.36
CA THR A 248 -20.00 -22.12 -15.34
C THR A 248 -21.51 -22.29 -15.50
N LYS A 249 -22.09 -23.18 -14.69
CA LYS A 249 -23.53 -23.37 -14.57
C LYS A 249 -24.08 -22.60 -13.38
N LEU A 250 -25.22 -21.97 -13.57
CA LEU A 250 -26.04 -21.31 -12.56
C LEU A 250 -27.22 -22.20 -12.21
N TYR A 251 -27.53 -22.33 -10.92
CA TYR A 251 -28.68 -23.07 -10.39
C TYR A 251 -29.56 -22.13 -9.57
N SER A 252 -30.88 -22.11 -9.84
CA SER A 252 -31.84 -21.25 -9.15
C SER A 252 -33.29 -21.77 -9.26
N VAL A 253 -34.22 -21.04 -8.66
CA VAL A 253 -35.66 -21.32 -8.62
C VAL A 253 -36.43 -20.07 -9.05
N ASP A 254 -37.44 -20.26 -9.90
CA ASP A 254 -38.44 -19.24 -10.21
C ASP A 254 -39.79 -19.68 -9.64
N VAL A 255 -40.53 -18.77 -8.99
CA VAL A 255 -41.85 -19.07 -8.43
C VAL A 255 -42.90 -18.37 -9.28
N VAL A 256 -43.83 -19.14 -9.84
CA VAL A 256 -44.92 -18.62 -10.67
C VAL A 256 -46.20 -18.67 -9.85
N CYS A 257 -46.84 -17.51 -9.65
CA CYS A 257 -48.05 -17.40 -8.85
C CYS A 257 -49.26 -16.96 -9.68
N GLU A 258 -50.44 -17.43 -9.28
CA GLU A 258 -51.74 -17.02 -9.79
C GLU A 258 -52.67 -16.56 -8.65
N PRO A 259 -53.56 -15.58 -8.91
CA PRO A 259 -54.57 -15.17 -7.95
C PRO A 259 -55.67 -16.22 -7.78
N THR A 260 -56.27 -16.27 -6.60
CA THR A 260 -57.36 -17.21 -6.27
C THR A 260 -58.66 -16.87 -6.98
N ILE A 261 -59.46 -17.89 -7.30
CA ILE A 261 -60.81 -17.77 -7.85
C ILE A 261 -61.82 -18.14 -6.76
N ASP A 262 -62.78 -17.25 -6.46
CA ASP A 262 -63.82 -17.51 -5.46
C ASP A 262 -64.77 -18.60 -5.96
N TRP A 263 -64.96 -19.65 -5.15
CA TRP A 263 -65.88 -20.75 -5.46
C TRP A 263 -66.74 -21.13 -4.25
N ILE A 264 -68.04 -21.26 -4.47
CA ILE A 264 -69.00 -21.66 -3.43
C ILE A 264 -69.22 -23.17 -3.52
N SER A 265 -68.80 -23.90 -2.49
CA SER A 265 -69.08 -25.32 -2.35
C SER A 265 -70.54 -25.55 -1.94
N ASN A 266 -71.19 -26.54 -2.57
CA ASN A 266 -72.60 -26.89 -2.34
C ASN A 266 -73.56 -25.69 -2.32
N PRO A 267 -73.76 -24.98 -3.45
CA PRO A 267 -74.58 -23.76 -3.52
C PRO A 267 -76.09 -23.95 -3.19
N GLY A 268 -76.51 -25.15 -2.79
CA GLY A 268 -77.88 -25.49 -2.36
C GLY A 268 -77.98 -26.27 -1.05
N SER A 269 -76.89 -26.42 -0.26
CA SER A 269 -76.96 -26.98 1.10
C SER A 269 -77.44 -25.94 2.13
N SER A 270 -77.81 -26.40 3.33
CA SER A 270 -78.12 -25.52 4.47
C SER A 270 -76.90 -24.73 4.97
N ASP A 271 -75.69 -25.18 4.63
CA ASP A 271 -74.40 -24.53 4.95
C ASP A 271 -73.51 -24.47 3.68
N PRO A 272 -73.61 -23.42 2.85
CA PRO A 272 -72.70 -23.22 1.73
C PRO A 272 -71.37 -22.63 2.22
N LEU A 273 -70.24 -23.28 1.91
CA LEU A 273 -68.89 -22.82 2.28
C LEU A 273 -68.17 -22.22 1.07
N THR A 274 -67.70 -20.98 1.18
CA THR A 274 -66.85 -20.34 0.18
C THR A 274 -65.40 -20.81 0.34
N LYS A 275 -64.77 -21.21 -0.76
CA LYS A 275 -63.37 -21.62 -0.84
C LYS A 275 -62.64 -20.83 -1.93
N TYR A 276 -61.33 -20.70 -1.79
CA TYR A 276 -60.44 -20.13 -2.80
C TYR A 276 -59.84 -21.24 -3.65
N ASN A 277 -60.18 -21.26 -4.94
CA ASN A 277 -59.73 -22.27 -5.89
C ASN A 277 -58.58 -21.78 -6.78
N SER A 278 -57.76 -22.72 -7.26
CA SER A 278 -56.72 -22.50 -8.27
C SER A 278 -57.21 -22.94 -9.67
N SER A 279 -56.50 -22.53 -10.73
CA SER A 279 -56.72 -23.05 -12.08
C SER A 279 -56.32 -24.53 -12.22
N SER A 280 -55.41 -24.99 -11.35
CA SER A 280 -54.95 -26.39 -11.24
C SER A 280 -55.90 -27.31 -10.47
N GLY A 281 -56.99 -26.79 -9.89
CA GLY A 281 -58.02 -27.58 -9.19
C GLY A 281 -57.82 -27.74 -7.67
N CYS A 282 -56.91 -26.97 -7.07
CA CYS A 282 -56.73 -26.85 -5.62
C CYS A 282 -57.84 -26.02 -4.98
N SER A 283 -58.23 -26.32 -3.74
CA SER A 283 -59.25 -25.56 -2.98
C SER A 283 -58.89 -25.39 -1.50
N PHE A 284 -58.92 -24.17 -0.96
CA PHE A 284 -58.60 -23.91 0.45
C PHE A 284 -59.59 -22.92 1.11
N GLY A 285 -59.73 -22.98 2.43
CA GLY A 285 -60.71 -22.19 3.20
C GLY A 285 -60.42 -20.69 3.28
N LEU A 286 -61.41 -19.89 3.71
CA LEU A 286 -61.32 -18.44 3.92
C LEU A 286 -60.30 -18.04 5.02
N PRO A 287 -59.83 -16.78 5.07
CA PRO A 287 -58.96 -16.28 6.14
C PRO A 287 -59.64 -16.32 7.51
N VAL A 288 -59.03 -17.01 8.47
CA VAL A 288 -59.43 -17.03 9.88
C VAL A 288 -58.26 -16.54 10.73
N LYS A 289 -58.52 -15.74 11.77
CA LYS A 289 -57.48 -15.36 12.74
C LYS A 289 -57.29 -16.48 13.76
N THR A 290 -56.14 -17.12 13.72
CA THR A 290 -55.72 -18.20 14.61
C THR A 290 -55.19 -17.63 15.93
N GLY A 291 -56.06 -17.26 16.87
CA GLY A 291 -55.68 -16.92 18.25
C GLY A 291 -56.16 -15.54 18.72
N ALA A 292 -57.10 -15.53 19.67
CA ALA A 292 -57.70 -14.30 20.22
C ALA A 292 -57.39 -14.07 21.72
N THR A 293 -56.54 -14.91 22.35
CA THR A 293 -56.57 -15.06 23.83
C THR A 293 -55.22 -14.98 24.57
N THR A 294 -54.14 -14.44 23.98
CA THR A 294 -52.87 -14.21 24.70
C THR A 294 -52.55 -12.73 24.83
N ASP A 295 -52.15 -12.27 26.04
CA ASP A 295 -51.95 -10.85 26.41
C ASP A 295 -50.98 -10.09 25.48
N ASN A 296 -50.08 -10.79 24.79
CA ASN A 296 -49.03 -10.21 23.92
C ASN A 296 -49.47 -9.96 22.46
N ASN A 297 -50.69 -10.39 22.10
CA ASN A 297 -51.21 -10.32 20.72
C ASN A 297 -52.38 -9.33 20.58
N THR A 298 -52.71 -8.63 21.68
CA THR A 298 -53.77 -7.64 21.76
C THR A 298 -53.46 -6.44 20.88
N GLY A 299 -54.28 -6.20 19.84
CA GLY A 299 -54.11 -5.09 18.89
C GLY A 299 -53.28 -5.39 17.63
N LYS A 300 -52.74 -6.61 17.48
CA LYS A 300 -52.08 -7.05 16.24
C LYS A 300 -53.10 -7.55 15.22
N ASN A 301 -53.19 -6.88 14.07
CA ASN A 301 -54.27 -7.07 13.09
C ASN A 301 -53.81 -7.71 11.77
N PHE A 302 -52.51 -7.83 11.54
CA PHE A 302 -51.96 -8.37 10.31
C PHE A 302 -51.62 -9.85 10.49
N ALA A 303 -52.09 -10.74 9.63
CA ALA A 303 -51.76 -12.16 9.65
C ALA A 303 -51.24 -12.63 8.29
N ALA A 304 -50.35 -13.62 8.31
CA ALA A 304 -49.80 -14.23 7.12
C ALA A 304 -49.75 -15.75 7.25
N MET A 305 -49.92 -16.45 6.13
CA MET A 305 -50.04 -17.91 6.07
C MET A 305 -49.28 -18.46 4.86
N TYR A 306 -48.72 -19.65 5.06
CA TYR A 306 -48.10 -20.49 4.04
C TYR A 306 -48.67 -21.90 4.21
N VAL A 307 -49.08 -22.53 3.11
CA VAL A 307 -49.62 -23.89 3.09
C VAL A 307 -49.02 -24.65 1.91
N GLY A 308 -48.15 -25.61 2.16
CA GLY A 308 -47.54 -26.43 1.12
C GLY A 308 -48.39 -27.63 0.73
N TYR A 309 -48.03 -28.30 -0.37
CA TYR A 309 -48.72 -29.51 -0.83
C TYR A 309 -48.46 -30.71 0.08
N TRP A 310 -47.19 -30.98 0.39
CA TRP A 310 -46.77 -32.23 1.02
C TRP A 310 -47.00 -32.23 2.54
N ASN A 311 -47.50 -33.35 3.05
CA ASN A 311 -47.62 -33.65 4.47
C ASN A 311 -47.37 -35.13 4.74
N GLN A 312 -46.28 -35.66 4.17
CA GLN A 312 -46.00 -37.10 4.23
C GLN A 312 -45.70 -37.57 5.67
N ASN A 313 -45.31 -36.65 6.55
CA ASN A 313 -44.96 -36.91 7.95
C ASN A 313 -46.11 -36.67 8.94
N GLY A 314 -47.20 -36.02 8.52
CA GLY A 314 -48.31 -35.66 9.40
C GLY A 314 -48.00 -34.50 10.36
N GLU A 315 -46.86 -33.84 10.19
CA GLU A 315 -46.38 -32.75 11.06
C GLU A 315 -46.67 -31.36 10.47
N ALA A 316 -47.13 -31.25 9.22
CA ALA A 316 -47.54 -29.96 8.66
C ALA A 316 -48.88 -29.52 9.27
N ASP A 317 -48.89 -28.35 9.90
CA ASP A 317 -50.09 -27.73 10.50
C ASP A 317 -51.25 -27.63 9.51
N TRP A 318 -50.93 -27.28 8.26
CA TRP A 318 -51.86 -27.17 7.15
C TRP A 318 -51.21 -27.74 5.89
N SER A 319 -51.99 -28.44 5.07
CA SER A 319 -51.50 -29.09 3.86
C SER A 319 -52.53 -29.10 2.73
N LEU A 320 -52.05 -29.13 1.49
CA LEU A 320 -52.89 -29.18 0.29
C LEU A 320 -53.04 -30.57 -0.31
N ASP A 321 -52.38 -31.61 0.20
CA ASP A 321 -52.47 -33.00 -0.28
C ASP A 321 -53.91 -33.55 -0.33
N TYR A 322 -54.77 -33.20 0.63
CA TYR A 322 -56.20 -33.55 0.63
C TYR A 322 -57.08 -32.58 -0.18
N SER A 323 -56.52 -31.44 -0.59
CA SER A 323 -57.23 -30.29 -1.14
C SER A 323 -56.88 -29.96 -2.59
N CYS A 324 -55.87 -30.62 -3.15
CA CYS A 324 -55.34 -30.49 -4.50
C CYS A 324 -55.26 -31.86 -5.20
N PRO A 325 -55.32 -31.90 -6.55
CA PRO A 325 -55.03 -33.11 -7.30
C PRO A 325 -53.52 -33.45 -7.29
N ILE A 326 -53.17 -34.74 -7.44
CA ILE A 326 -51.78 -35.24 -7.46
C ILE A 326 -50.93 -34.59 -8.56
N GLN A 327 -51.54 -34.17 -9.67
CA GLN A 327 -50.84 -33.48 -10.75
C GLN A 327 -50.35 -32.07 -10.37
N ALA A 328 -50.85 -31.50 -9.26
CA ALA A 328 -50.49 -30.19 -8.74
C ALA A 328 -49.60 -30.29 -7.48
N ASN A 329 -48.80 -31.36 -7.38
CA ASN A 329 -47.99 -31.69 -6.20
C ASN A 329 -46.89 -30.68 -5.82
N HIS A 330 -46.56 -29.74 -6.71
CA HIS A 330 -45.63 -28.63 -6.44
C HIS A 330 -46.34 -27.32 -6.04
N THR A 331 -47.68 -27.32 -5.95
CA THR A 331 -48.46 -26.10 -5.67
C THR A 331 -48.49 -25.79 -4.18
N PHE A 332 -48.27 -24.53 -3.80
CA PHE A 332 -48.47 -24.04 -2.43
C PHE A 332 -49.36 -22.79 -2.42
N LEU A 333 -50.02 -22.54 -1.29
CA LEU A 333 -50.86 -21.36 -1.07
C LEU A 333 -50.14 -20.38 -0.14
N VAL A 334 -50.15 -19.11 -0.49
CA VAL A 334 -49.69 -18.02 0.37
C VAL A 334 -50.78 -17.00 0.58
N ARG A 335 -50.81 -16.41 1.77
CA ARG A 335 -51.83 -15.43 2.13
C ARG A 335 -51.29 -14.36 3.06
N SER A 336 -51.71 -13.11 2.84
CA SER A 336 -51.56 -12.00 3.78
C SER A 336 -52.92 -11.32 3.97
N THR A 337 -53.29 -11.08 5.22
CA THR A 337 -54.62 -10.57 5.59
C THR A 337 -54.50 -9.51 6.67
N LEU A 338 -55.17 -8.39 6.46
CA LEU A 338 -55.39 -7.35 7.44
C LEU A 338 -56.82 -7.47 7.99
N PHE A 339 -56.94 -7.75 9.28
CA PHE A 339 -58.22 -7.85 9.97
C PHE A 339 -58.65 -6.49 10.56
N SER A 340 -59.95 -6.30 10.72
CA SER A 340 -60.53 -5.21 11.51
C SER A 340 -60.53 -5.57 13.01
N GLU A 341 -60.62 -4.59 13.90
CA GLU A 341 -60.70 -4.82 15.35
C GLU A 341 -61.88 -5.71 15.79
N ALA A 342 -62.97 -5.76 15.00
CA ALA A 342 -64.09 -6.67 15.25
C ALA A 342 -63.81 -8.10 14.74
N GLY A 343 -63.07 -8.23 13.64
CA GLY A 343 -62.69 -9.52 13.05
C GLY A 343 -61.60 -10.27 13.80
N THR A 344 -60.88 -9.60 14.70
CA THR A 344 -59.87 -10.24 15.56
C THR A 344 -60.48 -11.00 16.75
N MET A 345 -61.75 -10.77 17.07
CA MET A 345 -62.46 -11.34 18.23
C MET A 345 -63.45 -12.46 17.85
N ASP A 346 -63.76 -12.64 16.57
CA ASP A 346 -64.83 -13.53 16.11
C ASP A 346 -64.27 -14.84 15.53
N GLN A 347 -64.28 -15.92 16.31
CA GLN A 347 -63.91 -17.27 15.86
C GLN A 347 -65.01 -17.94 15.00
N SER A 348 -66.19 -17.32 14.83
CA SER A 348 -67.31 -17.90 14.07
C SER A 348 -67.23 -17.73 12.54
N LEU A 349 -66.13 -17.13 12.05
CA LEU A 349 -65.83 -16.87 10.63
C LEU A 349 -65.72 -18.12 9.75
N GLU A 350 -65.64 -19.32 10.33
CA GLU A 350 -65.71 -20.59 9.59
C GLU A 350 -67.11 -20.88 9.00
N THR A 351 -68.16 -20.23 9.51
CA THR A 351 -69.56 -20.53 9.17
C THR A 351 -70.28 -19.44 8.36
N THR A 352 -69.60 -18.35 8.02
CA THR A 352 -70.23 -17.22 7.32
C THR A 352 -70.21 -17.38 5.79
N THR A 353 -71.37 -17.15 5.18
CA THR A 353 -71.56 -17.13 3.71
C THR A 353 -71.00 -15.86 3.05
N THR A 354 -70.49 -14.92 3.85
CA THR A 354 -69.92 -13.64 3.41
C THR A 354 -68.39 -13.67 3.49
N PRO A 355 -67.65 -13.57 2.36
CA PRO A 355 -66.19 -13.68 2.30
C PRO A 355 -65.37 -12.69 3.16
N ASN A 356 -66.00 -11.62 3.69
CA ASN A 356 -65.33 -10.42 4.18
C ASN A 356 -65.74 -9.95 5.60
N SER A 357 -66.54 -10.69 6.36
CA SER A 357 -66.87 -10.23 7.73
C SER A 357 -65.58 -10.19 8.56
N GLY A 358 -65.23 -9.02 9.10
CA GLY A 358 -64.03 -8.87 9.92
C GLY A 358 -62.70 -8.68 9.16
N VAL A 359 -62.65 -8.84 7.84
CA VAL A 359 -61.43 -8.68 7.00
C VAL A 359 -61.43 -7.32 6.30
N LEU A 360 -60.37 -6.52 6.47
CA LEU A 360 -60.20 -5.23 5.78
C LEU A 360 -59.61 -5.40 4.38
N LYS A 361 -58.56 -6.24 4.25
CA LYS A 361 -57.91 -6.54 2.98
C LYS A 361 -57.24 -7.90 3.06
N THR A 362 -57.37 -8.72 2.03
CA THR A 362 -56.69 -10.02 1.93
C THR A 362 -56.11 -10.20 0.55
N THR A 363 -54.99 -10.92 0.47
CA THR A 363 -54.33 -11.32 -0.77
C THR A 363 -53.94 -12.77 -0.61
N SER A 364 -54.48 -13.63 -1.48
CA SER A 364 -54.20 -15.07 -1.51
C SER A 364 -53.71 -15.44 -2.91
N LEU A 365 -52.65 -16.24 -3.00
CA LEU A 365 -52.05 -16.68 -4.25
C LEU A 365 -51.74 -18.17 -4.18
N TYR A 366 -51.99 -18.89 -5.28
CA TYR A 366 -51.43 -20.23 -5.50
C TYR A 366 -50.15 -20.08 -6.31
N CYS A 367 -49.07 -20.71 -5.86
CA CYS A 367 -47.75 -20.58 -6.44
C CYS A 367 -47.13 -21.95 -6.73
N GLU A 368 -46.31 -22.03 -7.78
CA GLU A 368 -45.59 -23.23 -8.19
C GLU A 368 -44.10 -22.89 -8.42
N PRO A 369 -43.16 -23.56 -7.72
CA PRO A 369 -41.73 -23.38 -7.92
C PRO A 369 -41.22 -24.16 -9.14
N ARG A 370 -40.28 -23.58 -9.89
CA ARG A 370 -39.59 -24.20 -11.03
C ARG A 370 -38.08 -24.13 -10.83
N TYR A 371 -37.46 -25.28 -10.60
CA TYR A 371 -36.03 -25.45 -10.38
C TYR A 371 -35.30 -25.61 -11.72
N PHE A 372 -34.26 -24.81 -11.96
CA PHE A 372 -33.57 -24.80 -13.25
C PHE A 372 -32.04 -24.67 -13.13
N GLU A 373 -31.35 -25.11 -14.18
CA GLU A 373 -29.94 -24.80 -14.44
C GLU A 373 -29.78 -23.96 -15.73
N GLN A 374 -28.72 -23.14 -15.79
CA GLN A 374 -28.44 -22.28 -16.95
C GLN A 374 -26.93 -22.06 -17.13
N GLU A 375 -26.43 -22.12 -18.37
CA GLU A 375 -25.03 -21.77 -18.66
C GLU A 375 -24.81 -20.26 -18.61
N VAL A 376 -23.79 -19.83 -17.86
CA VAL A 376 -23.43 -18.42 -17.64
C VAL A 376 -21.92 -18.22 -17.71
N ASN A 377 -21.49 -17.00 -18.08
CA ASN A 377 -20.13 -16.55 -17.84
C ASN A 377 -20.12 -15.64 -16.62
N ALA A 378 -19.40 -16.06 -15.58
CA ALA A 378 -19.44 -15.46 -14.25
C ALA A 378 -18.10 -14.86 -13.85
N SER A 379 -18.16 -13.69 -13.23
CA SER A 379 -17.00 -13.03 -12.62
C SER A 379 -17.07 -13.14 -11.09
N VAL A 380 -16.05 -13.67 -10.45
CA VAL A 380 -15.95 -13.88 -9.00
C VAL A 380 -14.66 -13.31 -8.42
N ILE A 381 -14.66 -12.96 -7.13
CA ILE A 381 -13.44 -12.63 -6.39
C ILE A 381 -12.72 -13.93 -6.03
N ALA A 382 -11.46 -14.04 -6.41
CA ALA A 382 -10.66 -15.26 -6.31
C ALA A 382 -10.44 -15.74 -4.87
N ALA A 383 -10.32 -14.82 -3.91
CA ALA A 383 -9.96 -15.14 -2.53
C ALA A 383 -11.10 -15.80 -1.73
N ASN A 384 -12.36 -15.46 -2.01
CA ASN A 384 -13.52 -15.95 -1.27
C ASN A 384 -14.62 -16.57 -2.16
N GLY A 385 -14.47 -16.52 -3.49
CA GLY A 385 -15.48 -17.02 -4.44
C GLY A 385 -16.73 -16.14 -4.55
N SER A 386 -16.75 -14.93 -4.00
CA SER A 386 -17.94 -14.07 -4.05
C SER A 386 -18.24 -13.61 -5.48
N VAL A 387 -19.52 -13.63 -5.86
CA VAL A 387 -19.96 -13.32 -7.22
C VAL A 387 -20.05 -11.81 -7.44
N ILE A 388 -19.40 -11.31 -8.50
CA ILE A 388 -19.40 -9.89 -8.90
C ILE A 388 -20.48 -9.65 -9.97
N SER A 389 -20.49 -10.47 -11.02
CA SER A 389 -21.46 -10.34 -12.10
C SER A 389 -21.60 -11.65 -12.87
N ILE A 390 -22.75 -11.80 -13.53
CA ILE A 390 -23.06 -12.94 -14.38
C ILE A 390 -23.60 -12.46 -15.73
N THR A 391 -23.29 -13.20 -16.79
CA THR A 391 -23.84 -12.98 -18.13
C THR A 391 -24.43 -14.29 -18.64
N PRO A 392 -25.76 -14.35 -18.90
CA PRO A 392 -26.39 -15.56 -19.41
C PRO A 392 -25.89 -15.90 -20.81
N VAL A 393 -25.55 -17.17 -21.03
CA VAL A 393 -25.09 -17.69 -22.34
C VAL A 393 -26.11 -18.68 -22.91
N GLY A 394 -26.62 -19.60 -22.07
CA GLY A 394 -27.59 -20.63 -22.47
C GLY A 394 -29.05 -20.28 -22.13
N GLN A 395 -29.99 -21.10 -22.61
CA GLN A 395 -31.38 -21.10 -22.14
C GLN A 395 -31.51 -21.85 -20.81
N LYS A 396 -32.56 -21.54 -20.03
CA LYS A 396 -32.89 -22.26 -18.80
C LYS A 396 -33.35 -23.69 -19.14
N SER A 397 -32.80 -24.69 -18.47
CA SER A 397 -33.23 -26.08 -18.55
C SER A 397 -33.65 -26.59 -17.18
N ASP A 398 -34.63 -27.49 -17.14
CA ASP A 398 -35.11 -28.09 -15.89
C ASP A 398 -34.00 -28.84 -15.16
N LEU A 399 -33.99 -28.72 -13.84
CA LEU A 399 -33.00 -29.39 -13.00
C LEU A 399 -33.21 -30.91 -13.01
N ALA A 400 -32.11 -31.68 -13.13
CA ALA A 400 -32.18 -33.13 -13.18
C ALA A 400 -32.67 -33.72 -11.84
N PRO A 401 -33.68 -34.62 -11.82
CA PRO A 401 -34.20 -35.19 -10.57
C PRO A 401 -33.18 -36.00 -9.74
N GLN A 402 -32.10 -36.47 -10.38
CA GLN A 402 -31.03 -37.20 -9.69
C GLN A 402 -30.04 -36.28 -8.96
N MET A 403 -30.07 -34.97 -9.25
CA MET A 403 -29.19 -33.97 -8.67
C MET A 403 -29.79 -33.36 -7.39
N PHE A 404 -31.11 -33.16 -7.32
CA PHE A 404 -31.75 -32.50 -6.19
C PHE A 404 -33.14 -33.09 -5.93
N ASP A 405 -33.41 -33.50 -4.69
CA ASP A 405 -34.73 -34.01 -4.29
C ASP A 405 -35.69 -32.86 -3.97
N THR A 406 -36.46 -32.44 -4.97
CA THR A 406 -37.44 -31.35 -4.83
C THR A 406 -38.59 -31.72 -3.90
N THR A 407 -38.96 -33.00 -3.83
CA THR A 407 -40.10 -33.45 -3.00
C THR A 407 -39.74 -33.37 -1.52
N PHE A 408 -38.55 -33.86 -1.16
CA PHE A 408 -38.03 -33.73 0.20
C PHE A 408 -37.95 -32.27 0.64
N PHE A 409 -37.38 -31.42 -0.22
CA PHE A 409 -37.21 -29.99 0.05
C PHE A 409 -38.54 -29.24 0.24
N GLU A 410 -39.55 -29.51 -0.60
CA GLU A 410 -40.89 -28.90 -0.47
C GLU A 410 -41.67 -29.43 0.73
N ASN A 411 -41.50 -30.70 1.09
CA ASN A 411 -42.08 -31.25 2.31
C ASN A 411 -41.50 -30.59 3.56
N ALA A 412 -40.18 -30.38 3.62
CA ALA A 412 -39.54 -29.67 4.73
C ALA A 412 -40.03 -28.22 4.87
N MET A 413 -40.26 -27.51 3.75
CA MET A 413 -40.89 -26.18 3.76
C MET A 413 -42.32 -26.20 4.29
N SER A 414 -43.06 -27.29 4.04
CA SER A 414 -44.46 -27.45 4.45
C SER A 414 -44.61 -27.70 5.95
N SER A 415 -43.76 -28.57 6.53
CA SER A 415 -43.74 -28.84 7.97
C SER A 415 -42.91 -27.84 8.78
N GLY A 416 -41.95 -27.15 8.15
CA GLY A 416 -40.94 -26.36 8.87
C GLY A 416 -39.96 -27.23 9.67
N GLU A 417 -39.81 -28.50 9.27
CA GLU A 417 -39.00 -29.53 9.93
C GLU A 417 -38.49 -30.53 8.88
N ASP A 418 -37.29 -31.08 9.07
CA ASP A 418 -36.74 -32.11 8.19
C ASP A 418 -37.19 -33.52 8.63
N TYR A 419 -37.79 -34.29 7.71
CA TYR A 419 -38.35 -35.61 7.99
C TYR A 419 -37.29 -36.72 8.09
N ARG A 420 -37.30 -37.49 9.19
CA ARG A 420 -36.35 -38.60 9.46
C ARG A 420 -36.91 -40.01 9.27
N GLY A 421 -38.09 -40.15 8.64
CA GLY A 421 -38.73 -41.44 8.38
C GLY A 421 -39.90 -41.79 9.33
N PRO A 422 -40.62 -42.89 9.07
CA PRO A 422 -41.87 -43.22 9.78
C PRO A 422 -41.61 -43.69 11.22
N GLY A 423 -42.33 -43.12 12.20
CA GLY A 423 -42.30 -43.56 13.60
C GLY A 423 -41.18 -42.94 14.46
N MET A 424 -40.37 -42.05 13.90
CA MET A 424 -39.38 -41.25 14.64
C MET A 424 -40.08 -39.96 15.09
N SER A 425 -40.27 -39.76 16.40
CA SER A 425 -40.97 -38.56 16.90
C SER A 425 -40.16 -37.28 16.67
N SER A 426 -40.88 -36.17 16.45
CA SER A 426 -40.38 -34.77 16.37
C SER A 426 -39.46 -34.34 17.54
N ASN A 427 -39.47 -35.11 18.64
CA ASN A 427 -38.79 -34.80 19.90
C ASN A 427 -37.31 -35.22 19.98
N ILE A 428 -36.64 -35.55 18.87
CA ILE A 428 -35.24 -36.04 18.89
C ILE A 428 -34.41 -35.42 17.76
N GLY A 429 -33.99 -34.17 17.94
CA GLY A 429 -33.04 -33.48 17.08
C GLY A 429 -31.60 -33.87 17.36
N ARG A 430 -31.13 -35.02 16.85
CA ARG A 430 -29.72 -35.44 16.93
C ARG A 430 -29.14 -35.60 15.53
N GLY A 431 -28.51 -34.56 15.00
CA GLY A 431 -27.83 -34.56 13.70
C GLY A 431 -26.73 -33.50 13.67
N ASP A 432 -26.46 -32.92 12.50
CA ASP A 432 -25.46 -31.85 12.34
C ASP A 432 -25.73 -30.62 13.23
N ILE A 433 -26.99 -30.43 13.64
CA ILE A 433 -27.40 -29.51 14.71
C ILE A 433 -28.32 -30.25 15.70
N PRO A 434 -28.43 -29.81 16.97
CA PRO A 434 -29.27 -30.44 17.99
C PRO A 434 -30.77 -30.17 17.82
N GLU A 435 -31.24 -29.96 16.58
CA GLU A 435 -32.62 -29.66 16.21
C GLU A 435 -33.01 -30.27 14.86
N ASN A 436 -34.29 -30.58 14.71
CA ASN A 436 -34.89 -30.96 13.41
C ASN A 436 -35.83 -29.88 12.88
N THR A 437 -36.18 -28.90 13.71
CA THR A 437 -37.06 -27.79 13.35
C THR A 437 -36.29 -26.65 12.73
N TRP A 438 -36.93 -25.94 11.81
CA TRP A 438 -36.35 -24.72 11.25
C TRP A 438 -36.28 -23.60 12.30
N PRO A 439 -35.27 -22.70 12.19
CA PRO A 439 -35.05 -21.64 13.17
C PRO A 439 -36.32 -20.81 13.42
N ASP A 440 -36.66 -20.59 14.69
CA ASP A 440 -37.71 -19.62 15.05
C ASP A 440 -37.21 -18.19 14.82
N GLN A 441 -38.04 -17.37 14.19
CA GLN A 441 -37.73 -16.01 13.73
C GLN A 441 -38.66 -14.96 14.36
N LYS A 442 -39.54 -15.39 15.28
CA LYS A 442 -40.58 -14.53 15.86
C LYS A 442 -40.01 -13.28 16.55
N THR A 443 -38.80 -13.34 17.11
CA THR A 443 -38.12 -12.22 17.79
C THR A 443 -37.99 -10.97 16.95
N HIS A 444 -37.77 -11.14 15.65
CA HIS A 444 -37.60 -10.05 14.71
C HIS A 444 -38.90 -9.30 14.42
N PHE A 445 -40.06 -9.89 14.73
CA PHE A 445 -41.39 -9.34 14.44
C PHE A 445 -42.18 -8.91 15.69
N VAL A 446 -41.61 -9.02 16.90
CA VAL A 446 -42.30 -8.70 18.17
C VAL A 446 -42.86 -7.28 18.18
N ASN A 447 -42.10 -6.30 17.69
CA ASN A 447 -42.48 -4.88 17.65
C ASN A 447 -43.32 -4.49 16.41
N THR A 448 -43.84 -5.48 15.66
CA THR A 448 -44.63 -5.25 14.46
C THR A 448 -46.10 -5.63 14.66
N ASN A 449 -46.96 -5.18 13.74
CA ASN A 449 -48.40 -5.48 13.73
C ASN A 449 -48.75 -6.92 13.30
N LEU A 450 -47.74 -7.79 13.10
CA LEU A 450 -47.89 -9.18 12.68
C LEU A 450 -48.35 -10.07 13.84
N ASP A 451 -49.36 -10.88 13.58
CA ASP A 451 -49.92 -11.86 14.49
C ASP A 451 -48.89 -12.95 14.83
N MET A 452 -48.63 -13.12 16.13
CA MET A 452 -47.57 -14.01 16.63
C MET A 452 -48.11 -15.32 17.24
N SER A 453 -49.42 -15.51 17.31
CA SER A 453 -50.03 -16.74 17.86
C SER A 453 -49.78 -17.94 16.95
N TYR A 454 -49.88 -17.74 15.64
CA TYR A 454 -49.59 -18.74 14.63
C TYR A 454 -48.85 -18.09 13.46
N LEU A 455 -47.57 -18.46 13.29
CA LEU A 455 -46.71 -17.91 12.25
C LEU A 455 -45.91 -19.06 11.61
N PRO A 456 -46.30 -19.54 10.41
CA PRO A 456 -45.59 -20.59 9.70
C PRO A 456 -44.13 -20.20 9.44
N LYS A 457 -43.18 -21.14 9.56
CA LYS A 457 -41.73 -20.87 9.47
C LYS A 457 -41.30 -20.23 8.14
N MET A 458 -42.02 -20.51 7.05
CA MET A 458 -41.78 -19.92 5.74
C MET A 458 -42.13 -18.42 5.64
N VAL A 459 -43.10 -17.94 6.42
CA VAL A 459 -43.54 -16.54 6.36
C VAL A 459 -42.39 -15.60 6.77
N PRO A 460 -41.73 -15.77 7.93
CA PRO A 460 -40.56 -14.98 8.30
C PRO A 460 -39.45 -14.98 7.26
N PHE A 461 -39.11 -16.14 6.67
CA PHE A 461 -38.11 -16.22 5.60
C PHE A 461 -38.49 -15.36 4.39
N SER A 462 -39.76 -15.39 3.96
CA SER A 462 -40.23 -14.59 2.83
C SER A 462 -40.12 -13.08 3.10
N PHE A 463 -40.46 -12.65 4.32
CA PHE A 463 -40.41 -11.24 4.70
C PHE A 463 -38.97 -10.77 4.93
N ALA A 464 -38.10 -11.65 5.44
CA ALA A 464 -36.69 -11.39 5.66
C ALA A 464 -35.91 -11.27 4.34
N ALA A 465 -36.20 -12.16 3.37
CA ALA A 465 -35.50 -12.23 2.10
C ALA A 465 -35.76 -11.01 1.21
N LEU A 466 -37.01 -10.52 1.12
CA LEU A 466 -37.34 -9.32 0.33
C LEU A 466 -37.21 -8.00 1.11
N LYS A 467 -37.45 -8.04 2.42
CA LYS A 467 -37.30 -6.91 3.37
C LYS A 467 -37.94 -5.60 2.91
N ARG A 468 -39.27 -5.50 3.01
CA ARG A 468 -40.04 -4.25 2.82
C ARG A 468 -40.13 -3.42 4.11
N SER A 469 -40.39 -2.11 3.96
CA SER A 469 -40.43 -1.16 5.08
C SER A 469 -41.72 -1.23 5.90
N SER A 470 -42.81 -1.70 5.32
CA SER A 470 -44.14 -1.82 5.95
C SER A 470 -44.74 -3.19 5.63
N LEU A 471 -45.48 -3.77 6.59
CA LEU A 471 -46.12 -5.07 6.42
C LEU A 471 -47.27 -5.01 5.39
N GLU A 472 -47.90 -3.85 5.26
CA GLU A 472 -49.00 -3.60 4.34
C GLU A 472 -48.58 -3.73 2.86
N ASP A 473 -47.28 -3.61 2.55
CA ASP A 473 -46.73 -3.84 1.21
C ASP A 473 -46.98 -5.28 0.73
N TYR A 474 -47.00 -6.26 1.64
CA TYR A 474 -47.28 -7.66 1.34
C TYR A 474 -48.77 -7.96 1.05
N LEU A 475 -49.65 -6.95 1.14
CA LEU A 475 -51.03 -7.02 0.62
C LEU A 475 -51.09 -6.70 -0.88
N ASN A 476 -49.95 -6.49 -1.54
CA ASN A 476 -49.86 -6.43 -3.00
C ASN A 476 -49.51 -7.83 -3.52
N PRO A 477 -50.30 -8.41 -4.45
CA PRO A 477 -50.03 -9.75 -4.99
C PRO A 477 -48.64 -9.89 -5.64
N GLU A 478 -48.11 -8.85 -6.30
CA GLU A 478 -46.78 -8.92 -6.92
C GLU A 478 -45.67 -8.97 -5.87
N VAL A 479 -45.78 -8.15 -4.82
CA VAL A 479 -44.80 -8.11 -3.72
C VAL A 479 -44.83 -9.40 -2.91
N LEU A 480 -46.03 -9.96 -2.68
CA LEU A 480 -46.19 -11.23 -1.99
C LEU A 480 -45.59 -12.39 -2.80
N ALA A 481 -45.82 -12.44 -4.13
CA ALA A 481 -45.19 -13.44 -4.99
C ALA A 481 -43.65 -13.29 -4.97
N GLU A 482 -43.14 -12.07 -5.09
CA GLU A 482 -41.71 -11.76 -5.04
C GLU A 482 -41.08 -12.18 -3.71
N SER A 483 -41.77 -11.99 -2.57
CA SER A 483 -41.23 -12.33 -1.25
C SER A 483 -41.05 -13.84 -1.08
N TYR A 484 -42.00 -14.64 -1.57
CA TYR A 484 -41.85 -16.09 -1.55
C TYR A 484 -40.85 -16.59 -2.58
N GLN A 485 -40.74 -15.96 -3.76
CA GLN A 485 -39.66 -16.27 -4.69
C GLN A 485 -38.28 -16.05 -4.06
N ALA A 486 -38.08 -14.93 -3.36
CA ALA A 486 -36.84 -14.63 -2.66
C ALA A 486 -36.54 -15.66 -1.55
N ALA A 487 -37.55 -16.09 -0.78
CA ALA A 487 -37.40 -17.13 0.23
C ALA A 487 -37.00 -18.49 -0.39
N TYR A 488 -37.69 -18.92 -1.44
CA TYR A 488 -37.39 -20.18 -2.14
C TYR A 488 -35.98 -20.17 -2.72
N ARG A 489 -35.55 -19.05 -3.33
CA ARG A 489 -34.17 -18.91 -3.84
C ARG A 489 -33.13 -19.00 -2.73
N LEU A 490 -33.32 -18.27 -1.63
CA LEU A 490 -32.39 -18.29 -0.50
C LEU A 490 -32.20 -19.70 0.07
N LEU A 491 -33.31 -20.38 0.38
CA LEU A 491 -33.29 -21.72 0.96
C LEU A 491 -32.70 -22.74 -0.03
N PHE A 492 -33.06 -22.63 -1.31
CA PHE A 492 -32.51 -23.49 -2.35
C PHE A 492 -31.02 -23.26 -2.53
N VAL A 493 -30.54 -22.01 -2.54
CA VAL A 493 -29.11 -21.68 -2.63
C VAL A 493 -28.35 -22.26 -1.44
N ALA A 494 -28.85 -22.07 -0.21
CA ALA A 494 -28.20 -22.59 0.99
C ALA A 494 -28.05 -24.12 0.94
N HIS A 495 -29.09 -24.81 0.46
CA HIS A 495 -29.06 -26.27 0.33
C HIS A 495 -28.20 -26.74 -0.85
N MET A 496 -28.40 -26.15 -2.04
CA MET A 496 -27.67 -26.51 -3.26
C MET A 496 -26.16 -26.23 -3.14
N ALA A 497 -25.74 -25.22 -2.39
CA ALA A 497 -24.33 -24.98 -2.10
C ALA A 497 -23.65 -26.14 -1.35
N HIS A 498 -24.40 -26.92 -0.56
CA HIS A 498 -23.90 -28.14 0.09
C HIS A 498 -23.94 -29.35 -0.86
N VAL A 499 -24.91 -29.37 -1.79
CA VAL A 499 -25.04 -30.44 -2.80
C VAL A 499 -23.91 -30.37 -3.83
N LEU A 500 -23.51 -29.17 -4.25
CA LEU A 500 -22.44 -28.95 -5.21
C LEU A 500 -21.06 -29.13 -4.54
N LYS A 501 -20.20 -29.95 -5.14
CA LYS A 501 -18.85 -30.17 -4.65
C LYS A 501 -17.83 -29.34 -5.43
N SER A 502 -16.82 -28.83 -4.72
CA SER A 502 -15.74 -28.01 -5.26
C SER A 502 -14.48 -28.81 -5.63
N ASP A 503 -14.63 -30.10 -5.92
CA ASP A 503 -13.55 -31.00 -6.35
C ASP A 503 -13.29 -30.92 -7.86
N PHE A 504 -12.09 -30.47 -8.22
CA PHE A 504 -11.61 -30.40 -9.61
C PHE A 504 -10.98 -31.74 -10.06
N GLY A 505 -11.73 -32.84 -9.87
CA GLY A 505 -11.31 -34.19 -10.24
C GLY A 505 -11.24 -34.43 -11.76
N PRO A 506 -11.05 -35.69 -12.22
CA PRO A 506 -10.95 -36.02 -13.64
C PRO A 506 -12.22 -35.72 -14.46
N THR A 507 -13.34 -35.47 -13.80
CA THR A 507 -14.63 -35.09 -14.39
C THR A 507 -14.80 -33.58 -14.59
N ALA A 508 -13.84 -32.77 -14.15
CA ALA A 508 -13.87 -31.32 -14.34
C ALA A 508 -13.72 -30.95 -15.81
N THR A 509 -14.51 -29.98 -16.26
CA THR A 509 -14.46 -29.49 -17.64
C THR A 509 -13.47 -28.34 -17.77
N GLN A 510 -12.52 -28.48 -18.68
CA GLN A 510 -11.52 -27.44 -18.95
C GLN A 510 -12.05 -26.44 -20.00
N HIS A 511 -11.88 -25.15 -19.73
CA HIS A 511 -12.23 -24.07 -20.65
C HIS A 511 -11.29 -22.87 -20.46
N ASP A 512 -11.28 -21.93 -21.40
CA ASP A 512 -10.48 -20.70 -21.27
C ASP A 512 -11.23 -19.66 -20.43
N GLY A 513 -10.58 -19.14 -19.39
CA GLY A 513 -11.10 -18.07 -18.53
C GLY A 513 -10.15 -16.89 -18.46
N GLN A 514 -10.61 -15.77 -17.90
CA GLN A 514 -9.83 -14.55 -17.70
C GLN A 514 -9.53 -14.36 -16.22
N ARG A 515 -8.28 -14.03 -15.93
CA ARG A 515 -7.77 -13.68 -14.61
C ARG A 515 -7.38 -12.21 -14.62
N SER A 516 -7.94 -11.40 -13.72
CA SER A 516 -7.60 -9.98 -13.58
C SER A 516 -7.04 -9.70 -12.19
N TYR A 517 -5.80 -9.20 -12.13
CA TYR A 517 -5.08 -8.93 -10.88
C TYR A 517 -4.39 -7.55 -10.90
N ARG A 518 -4.17 -6.96 -9.72
CA ARG A 518 -3.43 -5.70 -9.58
C ARG A 518 -1.93 -5.92 -9.57
N THR A 519 -1.20 -5.06 -10.26
CA THR A 519 0.26 -5.07 -10.31
C THR A 519 0.79 -3.66 -10.55
N GLN A 520 2.00 -3.36 -10.08
CA GLN A 520 2.67 -2.10 -10.36
C GLN A 520 3.40 -2.15 -11.69
N ALA A 521 3.19 -1.12 -12.50
CA ALA A 521 3.81 -0.92 -13.79
C ALA A 521 4.78 0.28 -13.76
N LEU A 522 5.97 0.10 -14.31
CA LEU A 522 6.91 1.18 -14.57
C LEU A 522 6.56 1.83 -15.92
N VAL A 523 6.16 3.11 -15.90
CA VAL A 523 5.63 3.83 -17.05
C VAL A 523 6.49 5.05 -17.37
N LEU A 524 6.66 5.38 -18.65
CA LEU A 524 7.32 6.62 -19.07
C LEU A 524 6.32 7.78 -19.09
N VAL A 525 6.67 8.90 -18.47
CA VAL A 525 5.84 10.11 -18.42
C VAL A 525 5.99 10.88 -19.74
N PRO A 526 4.94 10.96 -20.59
CA PRO A 526 5.09 11.49 -21.94
C PRO A 526 5.62 12.93 -21.98
N GLY A 527 5.18 13.78 -21.04
CA GLY A 527 5.61 15.18 -20.98
C GLY A 527 7.13 15.34 -20.80
N PHE A 528 7.73 14.61 -19.87
CA PHE A 528 9.19 14.64 -19.66
C PHE A 528 9.93 13.97 -20.81
N THR A 529 9.43 12.83 -21.30
CA THR A 529 10.08 12.10 -22.40
C THR A 529 10.12 12.94 -23.68
N TYR A 530 9.03 13.59 -24.09
CA TYR A 530 9.01 14.46 -25.27
C TYR A 530 9.94 15.66 -25.10
N ALA A 531 9.96 16.29 -23.91
CA ALA A 531 10.87 17.40 -23.64
C ALA A 531 12.34 16.96 -23.81
N VAL A 532 12.72 15.80 -23.27
CA VAL A 532 14.07 15.25 -23.40
C VAL A 532 14.42 14.92 -24.85
N VAL A 533 13.51 14.29 -25.60
CA VAL A 533 13.73 13.97 -27.02
C VAL A 533 13.92 15.23 -27.86
N VAL A 534 13.12 16.28 -27.63
CA VAL A 534 13.28 17.57 -28.32
C VAL A 534 14.63 18.22 -27.99
N LEU A 535 15.04 18.19 -26.72
CA LEU A 535 16.34 18.73 -26.29
C LEU A 535 17.52 17.92 -26.85
N LEU A 536 17.41 16.59 -26.94
CA LEU A 536 18.39 15.74 -27.61
C LEU A 536 18.46 16.05 -29.11
N GLY A 537 17.32 16.26 -29.77
CA GLY A 537 17.27 16.69 -31.17
C GLY A 537 17.93 18.05 -31.38
N PHE A 538 17.73 18.99 -30.46
CA PHE A 538 18.42 20.28 -30.49
C PHE A 538 19.94 20.11 -30.26
N ALA A 539 20.35 19.28 -29.31
CA ALA A 539 21.77 18.97 -29.09
C ALA A 539 22.42 18.28 -30.30
N MET A 540 21.67 17.46 -31.04
CA MET A 540 22.11 16.85 -32.30
C MET A 540 22.42 17.91 -33.36
N LEU A 541 21.56 18.91 -33.54
CA LEU A 541 21.80 20.04 -34.46
C LEU A 541 23.03 20.86 -34.06
N LEU A 542 23.23 21.09 -32.76
CA LEU A 542 24.41 21.78 -32.25
C LEU A 542 25.69 20.95 -32.48
N ASN A 543 25.64 19.62 -32.32
CA ASN A 543 26.77 18.75 -32.61
C ASN A 543 27.15 18.79 -34.10
N LEU A 544 26.17 18.71 -35.00
CA LEU A 544 26.40 18.87 -36.44
C LEU A 544 27.05 20.23 -36.77
N SER A 545 26.64 21.29 -36.07
CA SER A 545 27.26 22.62 -36.20
C SER A 545 28.72 22.63 -35.72
N VAL A 546 29.03 21.96 -34.61
CA VAL A 546 30.41 21.81 -34.11
C VAL A 546 31.27 21.00 -35.08
N ILE A 547 30.74 19.93 -35.67
CA ILE A 547 31.42 19.14 -36.71
C ILE A 547 31.73 20.04 -37.91
N TYR A 548 30.75 20.82 -38.38
CA TYR A 548 30.95 21.78 -39.47
C TYR A 548 32.07 22.80 -39.15
N PHE A 549 32.07 23.42 -37.98
CA PHE A 549 33.13 24.35 -37.58
C PHE A 549 34.50 23.68 -37.41
N SER A 550 34.55 22.44 -36.92
CA SER A 550 35.80 21.69 -36.77
C SER A 550 36.42 21.34 -38.13
N LEU A 551 35.61 21.11 -39.16
CA LEU A 551 36.08 20.80 -40.52
C LEU A 551 36.48 22.05 -41.31
N THR A 552 35.76 23.15 -41.13
CA THR A 552 35.98 24.40 -41.89
C THR A 552 37.13 25.26 -41.34
N ARG A 553 37.46 25.17 -40.05
CA ARG A 553 38.53 25.96 -39.43
C ARG A 553 39.90 25.30 -39.54
N THR A 554 40.89 26.07 -39.99
CA THR A 554 42.30 25.67 -40.08
C THR A 554 43.05 25.99 -38.79
N SER A 555 43.99 25.13 -38.41
CA SER A 555 44.91 25.38 -37.29
C SER A 555 46.31 24.95 -37.71
N GLU A 556 47.28 25.83 -37.50
CA GLU A 556 48.69 25.58 -37.83
C GLU A 556 49.50 25.06 -36.62
N LEU A 557 48.82 24.86 -35.47
CA LEU A 557 49.44 24.36 -34.25
C LEU A 557 49.96 22.93 -34.43
N ARG A 558 51.16 22.66 -33.90
CA ARG A 558 51.79 21.32 -33.88
C ARG A 558 51.61 20.56 -32.57
N SER A 559 51.39 21.27 -31.47
CA SER A 559 51.25 20.71 -30.12
C SER A 559 50.25 21.51 -29.28
N ASP A 560 49.93 21.00 -28.08
CA ASP A 560 48.94 21.61 -27.17
C ASP A 560 49.48 22.92 -26.55
N PRO A 561 48.88 24.09 -26.83
CA PRO A 561 49.44 25.38 -26.44
C PRO A 561 48.97 25.84 -25.04
N THR A 562 48.92 24.93 -24.07
CA THR A 562 48.36 25.18 -22.72
C THR A 562 49.37 25.45 -21.63
N SER A 563 50.64 25.12 -21.87
CA SER A 563 51.70 25.29 -20.89
C SER A 563 52.35 26.68 -21.02
N ILE A 564 52.98 27.15 -19.94
CA ILE A 564 53.74 28.41 -19.99
C ILE A 564 54.90 28.26 -20.97
N ALA A 565 55.55 27.08 -20.99
CA ALA A 565 56.59 26.74 -21.95
C ALA A 565 56.13 26.88 -23.41
N SER A 566 54.93 26.40 -23.75
CA SER A 566 54.37 26.54 -25.11
C SER A 566 54.06 27.99 -25.47
N HIS A 567 53.59 28.82 -24.54
CA HIS A 567 53.40 30.25 -24.81
C HIS A 567 54.72 30.97 -25.01
N LEU A 568 55.76 30.54 -24.28
CA LEU A 568 57.10 31.13 -24.34
C LEU A 568 57.81 30.73 -25.64
N SER A 569 57.68 29.48 -26.11
CA SER A 569 58.21 29.06 -27.41
C SER A 569 57.52 29.72 -28.60
N THR A 570 56.21 30.01 -28.53
CA THR A 570 55.48 30.66 -29.64
C THR A 570 55.82 32.14 -29.86
N VAL A 571 56.53 32.77 -28.93
CA VAL A 571 56.85 34.21 -28.99
C VAL A 571 58.37 34.46 -28.92
N ALA A 572 59.18 33.42 -28.67
CA ALA A 572 60.62 33.56 -28.46
C ALA A 572 61.36 34.16 -29.66
N ASP A 573 60.95 33.82 -30.88
CA ASP A 573 61.58 34.28 -32.12
C ASP A 573 61.05 35.64 -32.61
N GLU A 574 60.09 36.26 -31.90
CA GLU A 574 59.36 37.46 -32.34
C GLU A 574 59.66 38.70 -31.46
N PRO A 575 60.74 39.46 -31.76
CA PRO A 575 61.18 40.56 -30.91
C PRO A 575 60.18 41.72 -30.85
N GLU A 576 59.34 41.91 -31.87
CA GLU A 576 58.34 42.99 -31.90
C GLU A 576 57.22 42.77 -30.87
N VAL A 577 56.76 41.53 -30.72
CA VAL A 577 55.71 41.17 -29.74
C VAL A 577 56.26 41.24 -28.31
N LEU A 578 57.50 40.78 -28.11
CA LEU A 578 58.19 40.90 -26.82
C LEU A 578 58.42 42.37 -26.43
N ALA A 579 58.83 43.22 -27.38
CA ALA A 579 59.04 44.65 -27.13
C ALA A 579 57.74 45.37 -26.74
N LEU A 580 56.61 45.04 -27.39
CA LEU A 580 55.30 45.61 -27.08
C LEU A 580 54.84 45.28 -25.64
N LEU A 581 55.17 44.08 -25.16
CA LEU A 581 54.72 43.56 -23.85
C LEU A 581 55.74 43.75 -22.72
N SER A 582 56.99 44.15 -23.04
CA SER A 582 58.12 44.25 -22.11
C SER A 582 57.87 45.16 -20.90
N ASN A 583 57.14 46.26 -21.06
CA ASN A 583 56.85 47.23 -20.00
C ASN A 583 55.53 46.96 -19.26
N LEU A 584 54.87 45.84 -19.52
CA LEU A 584 53.56 45.49 -18.94
C LEU A 584 53.66 44.48 -17.81
N ASP A 585 54.84 44.19 -17.30
CA ASP A 585 55.08 43.28 -16.19
C ASP A 585 54.35 43.69 -14.88
N HIS A 586 54.27 44.99 -14.59
CA HIS A 586 53.53 45.55 -13.44
C HIS A 586 52.06 45.93 -13.73
N GLY A 587 51.67 45.92 -15.00
CA GLY A 587 50.41 46.50 -15.48
C GLY A 587 49.17 45.73 -15.04
N SER A 588 48.12 46.47 -14.69
CA SER A 588 46.81 45.89 -14.37
C SER A 588 46.16 45.27 -15.62
N ALA A 589 45.15 44.41 -15.45
CA ALA A 589 44.42 43.82 -16.59
C ALA A 589 43.78 44.89 -17.50
N GLU A 590 43.36 46.03 -16.93
CA GLU A 590 42.78 47.15 -17.68
C GLU A 590 43.84 47.91 -18.50
N GLU A 591 45.05 48.03 -17.95
CA GLU A 591 46.19 48.64 -18.62
C GLU A 591 46.72 47.79 -19.77
N LEU A 592 46.83 46.47 -19.55
CA LEU A 592 47.11 45.49 -20.60
C LEU A 592 46.08 45.57 -21.74
N ARG A 593 44.78 45.65 -21.38
CA ARG A 593 43.70 45.82 -22.35
C ARG A 593 43.84 47.15 -23.11
N ARG A 594 44.07 48.26 -22.42
CA ARG A 594 44.18 49.60 -23.04
C ARG A 594 45.30 49.66 -24.09
N ILE A 595 46.44 49.01 -23.85
CA ILE A 595 47.59 49.04 -24.76
C ILE A 595 47.42 48.10 -25.95
N LEU A 596 46.80 46.94 -25.75
CA LEU A 596 46.62 45.93 -26.80
C LEU A 596 45.34 46.12 -27.64
N VAL A 597 44.36 46.88 -27.16
CA VAL A 597 43.13 47.12 -27.94
C VAL A 597 43.46 47.81 -29.27
N GLY A 598 43.01 47.20 -30.36
CA GLY A 598 43.24 47.67 -31.73
C GLY A 598 44.55 47.20 -32.37
N THR A 599 45.43 46.48 -31.66
CA THR A 599 46.60 45.83 -32.28
C THR A 599 46.19 44.51 -32.96
N LYS A 600 46.85 44.19 -34.07
CA LYS A 600 46.56 43.00 -34.88
C LYS A 600 47.74 42.03 -34.86
N PHE A 601 47.44 40.76 -34.59
CA PHE A 601 48.41 39.66 -34.51
C PHE A 601 48.04 38.54 -35.49
N SER A 602 49.02 37.84 -36.04
CA SER A 602 48.82 36.62 -36.84
C SER A 602 49.70 35.49 -36.34
N MET A 603 49.34 34.25 -36.66
CA MET A 603 50.22 33.10 -36.48
C MET A 603 51.01 32.87 -37.78
N SER A 604 52.32 32.68 -37.69
CA SER A 604 53.19 32.34 -38.81
C SER A 604 53.13 30.84 -39.13
N ALA A 605 53.60 30.46 -40.32
CA ALA A 605 53.73 29.06 -40.71
C ALA A 605 54.69 28.26 -39.79
N ASP A 606 55.57 28.97 -39.07
CA ASP A 606 56.47 28.41 -38.06
C ASP A 606 55.88 28.40 -36.65
N VAL A 607 54.57 28.65 -36.52
CA VAL A 607 53.83 28.66 -35.25
C VAL A 607 54.30 29.78 -34.29
N ASN A 608 54.84 30.87 -34.85
CA ASN A 608 55.19 32.07 -34.10
C ASN A 608 54.05 33.08 -34.14
N VAL A 609 53.83 33.80 -33.03
CA VAL A 609 52.85 34.89 -32.96
C VAL A 609 53.51 36.18 -33.43
N GLU A 610 53.15 36.64 -34.63
CA GLU A 610 53.69 37.84 -35.28
C GLU A 610 52.80 39.06 -35.07
N LEU A 611 53.41 40.25 -35.03
CA LEU A 611 52.71 41.54 -35.02
C LEU A 611 52.45 42.03 -36.45
N GLN A 612 51.20 42.29 -36.83
CA GLN A 612 50.87 42.83 -38.16
C GLN A 612 50.71 44.35 -38.19
N SER A 613 50.02 44.92 -37.20
CA SER A 613 49.74 46.36 -37.19
C SER A 613 49.43 46.87 -35.79
N VAL A 614 49.93 48.07 -35.47
CA VAL A 614 49.66 48.82 -34.24
C VAL A 614 48.76 50.03 -34.57
N PRO A 615 47.79 50.40 -33.73
CA PRO A 615 46.93 51.57 -33.99
C PRO A 615 47.73 52.86 -34.12
N THR A 616 47.49 53.63 -35.18
CA THR A 616 48.20 54.88 -35.54
C THR A 616 48.13 55.99 -34.49
N THR A 617 47.25 55.89 -33.48
CA THR A 617 47.08 56.84 -32.37
C THR A 617 48.08 56.67 -31.22
N SER A 618 48.97 55.67 -31.24
CA SER A 618 49.81 55.30 -30.10
C SER A 618 51.29 55.76 -30.16
N SER A 619 51.68 56.54 -31.17
CA SER A 619 53.09 56.94 -31.38
C SER A 619 53.66 57.97 -30.37
N ASN A 620 52.86 58.51 -29.44
CA ASN A 620 53.30 59.53 -28.48
C ASN A 620 53.41 59.07 -27.02
N HIS A 621 53.17 57.80 -26.70
CA HIS A 621 53.31 57.31 -25.33
C HIS A 621 54.75 56.88 -25.00
N ARG A 622 55.69 57.84 -25.00
CA ARG A 622 56.88 57.74 -24.13
C ARG A 622 56.39 57.93 -22.70
N LEU A 623 56.05 56.84 -22.01
CA LEU A 623 55.75 56.85 -20.58
C LEU A 623 57.00 57.31 -19.82
N ASN A 624 56.91 58.46 -19.16
CA ASN A 624 57.88 58.90 -18.16
C ASN A 624 58.01 57.81 -17.09
N ALA A 625 59.23 57.30 -16.91
CA ALA A 625 59.55 56.16 -16.06
C ALA A 625 59.55 56.45 -14.54
N GLU A 626 58.94 57.54 -14.08
CA GLU A 626 59.07 58.04 -12.71
C GLU A 626 57.73 58.10 -11.96
N GLN A 627 57.05 56.96 -11.82
CA GLN A 627 56.28 56.62 -10.59
C GLN A 627 55.82 55.16 -10.64
N ARG A 628 56.76 54.25 -10.39
CA ARG A 628 56.49 52.81 -10.21
C ARG A 628 55.80 52.61 -8.85
N THR A 629 54.48 52.73 -8.81
CA THR A 629 53.71 52.33 -7.62
C THR A 629 53.47 50.82 -7.65
N HIS A 630 53.90 50.11 -6.61
CA HIS A 630 53.67 48.67 -6.47
C HIS A 630 52.15 48.38 -6.53
N SER A 631 51.70 47.69 -7.58
CA SER A 631 50.31 47.27 -7.72
C SER A 631 49.99 46.18 -6.68
N ARG A 632 48.93 46.41 -5.87
CA ARG A 632 48.41 45.40 -4.94
C ARG A 632 47.87 44.22 -5.77
N GLY A 633 48.34 43.00 -5.50
CA GLY A 633 47.94 41.84 -6.28
C GLY A 633 46.42 41.60 -6.30
N VAL A 634 45.91 41.17 -7.46
CA VAL A 634 44.48 41.04 -7.76
C VAL A 634 44.01 39.60 -7.58
N ARG A 635 42.74 39.41 -7.22
CA ARG A 635 42.09 38.10 -7.11
C ARG A 635 40.77 38.08 -7.88
N SER A 636 40.44 36.91 -8.44
CA SER A 636 39.14 36.70 -9.11
C SER A 636 37.99 36.95 -8.13
N PRO A 637 36.83 37.41 -8.62
CA PRO A 637 35.65 37.63 -7.78
C PRO A 637 35.23 36.38 -7.00
N GLU A 638 35.35 35.19 -7.61
CA GLU A 638 34.93 33.90 -7.02
C GLU A 638 35.85 33.40 -5.89
N LEU A 639 37.10 33.84 -5.84
CA LEU A 639 38.01 33.50 -4.74
C LEU A 639 37.94 34.54 -3.60
N ARG A 640 37.08 35.58 -3.70
CA ARG A 640 36.88 36.57 -2.63
C ARG A 640 35.99 36.02 -1.53
N TRP A 641 36.16 36.54 -0.33
CA TRP A 641 35.54 35.96 0.87
C TRP A 641 34.01 35.95 0.87
N TYR A 642 33.38 37.00 0.33
CA TYR A 642 31.94 37.11 0.28
C TYR A 642 31.29 36.01 -0.57
N SER A 643 31.91 35.66 -1.72
CA SER A 643 31.42 34.59 -2.59
C SER A 643 31.49 33.23 -1.88
N GLY A 644 32.56 32.98 -1.11
CA GLY A 644 32.70 31.79 -0.29
C GLY A 644 31.67 31.70 0.84
N VAL A 645 31.36 32.82 1.50
CA VAL A 645 30.30 32.86 2.53
C VAL A 645 28.94 32.59 1.92
N LEU A 646 28.62 33.20 0.77
CA LEU A 646 27.35 32.96 0.07
C LEU A 646 27.21 31.50 -0.35
N PHE A 647 28.26 30.92 -0.92
CA PHE A 647 28.27 29.51 -1.35
C PHE A 647 28.14 28.55 -0.15
N LEU A 648 28.83 28.84 0.97
CA LEU A 648 28.71 28.06 2.19
C LEU A 648 27.30 28.14 2.79
N MET A 649 26.68 29.32 2.81
CA MET A 649 25.30 29.49 3.28
C MET A 649 24.31 28.67 2.44
N MET A 650 24.48 28.64 1.12
CA MET A 650 23.64 27.82 0.23
C MET A 650 23.77 26.32 0.53
N GLN A 651 24.99 25.83 0.78
CA GLN A 651 25.24 24.43 1.14
C GLN A 651 24.63 24.07 2.50
N LEU A 652 24.82 24.92 3.52
CA LEU A 652 24.23 24.73 4.86
C LEU A 652 22.69 24.75 4.83
N ALA A 653 22.09 25.58 3.97
CA ALA A 653 20.65 25.60 3.75
C ALA A 653 20.16 24.26 3.17
N CYS A 654 20.85 23.72 2.15
CA CYS A 654 20.50 22.42 1.57
C CYS A 654 20.58 21.30 2.60
N ILE A 655 21.66 21.25 3.40
CA ILE A 655 21.83 20.27 4.48
C ILE A 655 20.65 20.34 5.46
N SER A 656 20.29 21.55 5.90
CA SER A 656 19.23 21.76 6.88
C SER A 656 17.85 21.38 6.35
N VAL A 657 17.53 21.76 5.10
CA VAL A 657 16.24 21.45 4.46
C VAL A 657 16.05 19.94 4.30
N PHE A 658 17.04 19.22 3.74
CA PHE A 658 16.91 17.77 3.57
C PHE A 658 16.86 17.03 4.91
N ALA A 659 17.62 17.47 5.91
CA ALA A 659 17.54 16.89 7.25
C ALA A 659 16.17 17.12 7.90
N TYR A 660 15.59 18.32 7.75
CA TYR A 660 14.26 18.64 8.25
C TYR A 660 13.18 17.79 7.57
N LEU A 661 13.22 17.65 6.24
CA LEU A 661 12.28 16.81 5.49
C LEU A 661 12.37 15.35 5.91
N PHE A 662 13.59 14.81 6.09
CA PHE A 662 13.80 13.45 6.58
C PHE A 662 13.23 13.24 7.99
N TYR A 663 13.47 14.19 8.89
CA TYR A 663 12.93 14.16 10.24
C TYR A 663 11.40 14.19 10.25
N ARG A 664 10.78 15.08 9.47
CA ARG A 664 9.31 15.17 9.34
C ARG A 664 8.70 13.92 8.71
N ALA A 665 9.34 13.36 7.69
CA ALA A 665 8.90 12.10 7.07
C ALA A 665 8.95 10.94 8.07
N LYS A 666 9.97 10.87 8.93
CA LYS A 666 10.10 9.80 9.93
C LYS A 666 9.05 9.90 11.05
N ILE A 667 8.70 11.10 11.51
CA ILE A 667 7.69 11.28 12.57
C ILE A 667 6.27 11.01 12.06
N ASN A 668 5.97 11.44 10.83
CA ASN A 668 4.61 11.39 10.30
C ASN A 668 4.30 10.11 9.50
N ASN A 669 5.16 9.08 9.56
CA ASN A 669 5.11 7.88 8.70
C ASN A 669 4.92 8.24 7.21
N GLY A 670 5.75 9.15 6.72
CA GLY A 670 5.70 9.69 5.37
C GLY A 670 5.18 11.13 5.30
N LEU A 671 5.43 11.79 4.18
CA LEU A 671 4.91 13.12 3.87
C LEU A 671 3.62 12.97 3.06
N ALA A 672 2.65 13.86 3.26
CA ALA A 672 1.41 13.84 2.50
C ALA A 672 1.67 14.08 1.00
N LEU A 673 0.83 13.52 0.13
CA LEU A 673 0.90 13.84 -1.31
C LEU A 673 0.57 15.30 -1.53
N SER A 674 1.41 15.98 -2.31
CA SER A 674 1.24 17.40 -2.64
C SER A 674 0.20 17.66 -3.73
N SER A 675 -0.08 16.69 -4.60
CA SER A 675 -1.05 16.82 -5.72
C SER A 675 -1.43 15.47 -6.32
N ASN A 676 -2.63 15.38 -6.90
CA ASN A 676 -3.07 14.23 -7.70
C ASN A 676 -2.46 14.19 -9.12
N SER A 677 -1.86 15.31 -9.58
CA SER A 677 -1.28 15.38 -10.93
C SER A 677 0.08 14.68 -11.01
N ARG A 678 0.21 13.75 -11.96
CA ARG A 678 1.45 13.00 -12.26
C ARG A 678 2.63 13.93 -12.50
N PHE A 679 2.42 14.98 -13.28
CA PHE A 679 3.46 15.93 -13.64
C PHE A 679 3.95 16.71 -12.41
N VAL A 680 3.03 17.18 -11.57
CA VAL A 680 3.36 17.97 -10.37
C VAL A 680 4.11 17.12 -9.33
N ARG A 681 3.69 15.87 -9.14
CA ARG A 681 4.38 14.91 -8.26
C ARG A 681 5.82 14.70 -8.70
N GLN A 682 6.03 14.37 -9.98
CA GLN A 682 7.38 14.15 -10.53
C GLN A 682 8.25 15.42 -10.50
N LEU A 683 7.64 16.59 -10.71
CA LEU A 683 8.34 17.86 -10.61
C LEU A 683 8.88 18.12 -9.19
N LEU A 684 8.04 17.89 -8.17
CA LEU A 684 8.39 18.15 -6.77
C LEU A 684 9.33 17.08 -6.19
N GLN A 685 9.08 15.81 -6.50
CA GLN A 685 9.80 14.67 -5.91
C GLN A 685 11.17 14.47 -6.58
N ASN A 686 11.26 14.57 -7.90
CA ASN A 686 12.44 14.11 -8.64
C ASN A 686 13.18 15.24 -9.37
N TYR A 687 12.46 16.18 -10.00
CA TYR A 687 13.11 17.27 -10.76
C TYR A 687 13.76 18.33 -9.87
N ILE A 688 13.05 18.91 -8.89
CA ILE A 688 13.57 20.01 -8.06
C ILE A 688 14.86 19.61 -7.31
N PRO A 689 14.91 18.46 -6.58
CA PRO A 689 16.13 18.06 -5.88
C PRO A 689 17.32 17.87 -6.82
N THR A 690 17.08 17.25 -7.99
CA THR A 690 18.10 17.05 -9.02
C THR A 690 18.58 18.38 -9.59
N ALA A 691 17.67 19.32 -9.87
CA ALA A 691 18.01 20.66 -10.36
C ALA A 691 18.91 21.41 -9.37
N ILE A 692 18.60 21.37 -8.06
CA ILE A 692 19.46 21.96 -7.02
C ILE A 692 20.88 21.39 -7.10
N SER A 693 21.05 20.07 -7.27
CA SER A 693 22.38 19.47 -7.45
C SER A 693 23.11 20.01 -8.67
N THR A 694 22.41 20.10 -9.81
CA THR A 694 23.03 20.58 -11.06
C THR A 694 23.46 22.06 -11.00
N THR A 695 22.92 22.86 -10.08
CA THR A 695 23.39 24.25 -9.87
C THR A 695 24.66 24.34 -9.03
N LEU A 696 24.97 23.34 -8.19
CA LEU A 696 26.15 23.32 -7.33
C LEU A 696 27.43 22.97 -8.10
N GLU A 697 27.35 22.01 -9.03
CA GLU A 697 28.50 21.52 -9.80
C GLU A 697 29.23 22.64 -10.59
N PRO A 698 28.56 23.53 -11.34
CA PRO A 698 29.23 24.59 -12.10
C PRO A 698 30.12 25.50 -11.25
N VAL A 699 29.72 25.78 -10.01
CA VAL A 699 30.53 26.58 -9.07
C VAL A 699 31.85 25.86 -8.75
N TRP A 700 31.79 24.55 -8.49
CA TRP A 700 32.99 23.74 -8.25
C TRP A 700 33.88 23.63 -9.49
N THR A 701 33.30 23.46 -10.68
CA THR A 701 34.09 23.41 -11.93
C THR A 701 34.81 24.73 -12.19
N LEU A 702 34.16 25.87 -11.93
CA LEU A 702 34.76 27.20 -12.09
C LEU A 702 35.91 27.43 -11.08
N LEU A 703 35.69 27.11 -9.81
CA LEU A 703 36.73 27.23 -8.77
C LEU A 703 37.93 26.33 -9.07
N THR A 704 37.69 25.09 -9.49
CA THR A 704 38.75 24.14 -9.90
C THR A 704 39.53 24.70 -11.07
N ARG A 705 38.84 25.26 -12.08
CA ARG A 705 39.48 25.83 -13.28
C ARG A 705 40.34 27.04 -12.99
N GLN A 706 39.90 27.93 -12.10
CA GLN A 706 40.72 29.07 -11.66
C GLN A 706 42.00 28.59 -10.96
N LEU A 707 41.91 27.54 -10.14
CA LEU A 707 43.09 26.97 -9.48
C LEU A 707 44.00 26.17 -10.41
N CYS A 708 43.48 25.51 -11.45
CA CYS A 708 44.30 24.83 -12.46
C CYS A 708 45.36 25.76 -13.07
N VAL A 709 45.01 27.02 -13.34
CA VAL A 709 45.95 28.00 -13.90
C VAL A 709 46.85 28.59 -12.82
N LEU A 710 46.28 28.98 -11.68
CA LEU A 710 47.05 29.59 -10.60
C LEU A 710 48.09 28.63 -10.01
N GLN A 711 47.89 27.32 -10.12
CA GLN A 711 48.78 26.31 -9.55
C GLN A 711 50.21 26.38 -10.11
N ALA A 712 50.40 26.65 -11.41
CA ALA A 712 51.73 26.78 -12.00
C ALA A 712 52.49 27.99 -11.41
N PHE A 713 51.79 29.11 -11.24
CA PHE A 713 52.33 30.32 -10.64
C PHE A 713 52.58 30.17 -9.13
N GLU A 714 51.80 29.34 -8.44
CA GLU A 714 52.02 29.03 -7.02
C GLU A 714 53.30 28.19 -6.80
N GLU A 715 53.61 27.26 -7.72
CA GLU A 715 54.89 26.53 -7.68
C GLU A 715 56.07 27.43 -8.05
N LEU A 716 55.93 28.31 -9.05
CA LEU A 716 56.96 29.32 -9.38
C LEU A 716 57.21 30.30 -8.23
N ARG A 717 56.18 30.67 -7.46
CA ARG A 717 56.28 31.55 -6.29
C ARG A 717 57.10 30.93 -5.16
N LYS A 718 57.03 29.61 -4.96
CA LYS A 718 57.78 28.92 -3.90
C LYS A 718 59.29 28.91 -4.15
N GLY A 719 59.73 29.22 -5.38
CA GLY A 719 61.12 29.12 -5.80
C GLY A 719 61.58 27.68 -6.02
N LYS A 720 62.75 27.52 -6.64
CA LYS A 720 63.41 26.23 -6.95
C LYS A 720 62.51 25.25 -7.70
N SER A 721 61.57 25.76 -8.50
CA SER A 721 60.58 24.90 -9.18
C SER A 721 61.21 24.18 -10.37
N VAL A 722 60.99 22.87 -10.46
CA VAL A 722 61.40 22.05 -11.61
C VAL A 722 60.43 22.28 -12.76
N THR A 723 60.94 22.33 -14.00
CA THR A 723 60.15 22.58 -15.22
C THR A 723 58.83 21.81 -15.28
N ARG A 724 58.84 20.50 -14.96
CA ARG A 724 57.64 19.64 -14.96
C ARG A 724 56.54 20.05 -13.98
N LYS A 725 56.89 20.75 -12.90
CA LYS A 725 55.96 21.25 -11.88
C LYS A 725 55.55 22.71 -12.08
N SER A 726 56.19 23.43 -13.01
CA SER A 726 55.93 24.85 -13.26
C SER A 726 55.64 25.13 -14.74
N LEU A 727 56.65 25.19 -15.60
CA LEU A 727 56.53 25.67 -16.97
C LEU A 727 55.72 24.76 -17.91
N THR A 728 55.91 23.44 -17.84
CA THR A 728 55.22 22.47 -18.71
C THR A 728 53.94 21.90 -18.07
N LEU A 729 53.51 22.48 -16.94
CA LEU A 729 52.34 22.03 -16.19
C LEU A 729 51.02 22.45 -16.89
N ALA A 730 50.48 21.57 -17.71
CA ALA A 730 49.19 21.79 -18.38
C ALA A 730 48.01 21.13 -17.61
N TYR A 731 47.29 21.87 -16.77
CA TYR A 731 46.03 21.38 -16.16
C TYR A 731 44.77 21.78 -16.94
N THR A 732 44.87 22.80 -17.79
CA THR A 732 43.75 23.38 -18.54
C THR A 732 43.36 22.60 -19.80
N ASN A 733 44.10 21.54 -20.13
CA ASN A 733 43.86 20.71 -21.32
C ASN A 733 42.92 19.53 -21.08
N VAL A 734 42.46 19.33 -19.84
CA VAL A 734 41.51 18.27 -19.48
C VAL A 734 40.38 18.91 -18.68
N PRO A 735 39.12 18.43 -18.81
CA PRO A 735 38.03 18.86 -17.95
C PRO A 735 38.39 18.78 -16.46
N PRO A 736 37.95 19.75 -15.63
CA PRO A 736 38.23 19.77 -14.19
C PRO A 736 37.97 18.44 -13.47
N GLN A 737 36.95 17.70 -13.92
CA GLN A 737 36.55 16.40 -13.39
C GLN A 737 37.63 15.31 -13.55
N LEU A 738 38.46 15.42 -14.59
CA LEU A 738 39.50 14.44 -14.94
C LEU A 738 40.90 14.83 -14.43
N VAL A 739 41.05 16.00 -13.80
CA VAL A 739 42.33 16.52 -13.29
C VAL A 739 42.81 15.77 -12.04
N ILE A 740 41.93 15.06 -11.33
CA ILE A 740 42.17 14.41 -10.02
C ILE A 740 43.47 13.61 -10.00
N ILE A 741 43.61 12.63 -10.91
CA ILE A 741 44.75 11.71 -10.93
C ILE A 741 46.06 12.46 -11.19
N LYS A 742 46.03 13.44 -12.10
CA LYS A 742 47.21 14.24 -12.46
C LYS A 742 47.65 15.11 -11.28
N ALA A 743 46.71 15.80 -10.62
CA ALA A 743 46.99 16.65 -9.47
C ALA A 743 47.48 15.86 -8.24
N LEU A 744 46.92 14.67 -7.99
CA LEU A 744 47.36 13.82 -6.89
C LEU A 744 48.80 13.31 -7.09
N ARG A 745 49.14 12.87 -8.31
CA ARG A 745 50.50 12.40 -8.66
C ARG A 745 51.57 13.47 -8.55
N THR A 746 51.24 14.75 -8.77
CA THR A 746 52.20 15.86 -8.63
C THR A 746 52.27 16.46 -7.22
N GLY A 747 51.42 16.00 -6.29
CA GLY A 747 51.35 16.48 -4.91
C GLY A 747 50.48 17.74 -4.70
N HIS A 748 49.59 18.06 -5.63
CA HIS A 748 48.69 19.23 -5.55
C HIS A 748 47.35 18.85 -4.90
N PHE A 749 47.37 18.56 -3.58
CA PHE A 749 46.22 18.01 -2.86
C PHE A 749 44.96 18.89 -2.87
N MET A 750 45.09 20.21 -2.74
CA MET A 750 43.93 21.12 -2.78
C MET A 750 43.23 21.09 -4.14
N LEU A 751 44.01 21.07 -5.23
CA LEU A 751 43.46 20.98 -6.59
C LEU A 751 42.77 19.63 -6.81
N SER A 752 43.39 18.54 -6.32
CA SER A 752 42.77 17.21 -6.35
C SER A 752 41.46 17.18 -5.58
N LEU A 753 41.39 17.82 -4.41
CA LEU A 753 40.18 17.87 -3.58
C LEU A 753 39.03 18.59 -4.26
N LEU A 754 39.29 19.73 -4.92
CA LEU A 754 38.27 20.47 -5.66
C LEU A 754 37.80 19.73 -6.92
N ALA A 755 38.72 19.10 -7.63
CA ALA A 755 38.39 18.23 -8.77
C ALA A 755 37.50 17.06 -8.32
N THR A 756 37.75 16.48 -7.14
CA THR A 756 36.86 15.48 -6.53
C THR A 756 35.48 16.05 -6.20
N MET A 757 35.39 17.27 -5.67
CA MET A 757 34.08 17.91 -5.39
C MET A 757 33.27 18.12 -6.68
N ALA A 758 33.91 18.51 -7.78
CA ALA A 758 33.25 18.63 -9.09
C ALA A 758 32.69 17.28 -9.58
N VAL A 759 33.42 16.17 -9.41
CA VAL A 759 32.91 14.82 -9.73
C VAL A 759 31.75 14.41 -8.82
N LEU A 760 31.86 14.68 -7.51
CA LEU A 760 30.79 14.38 -6.55
C LEU A 760 29.49 15.13 -6.84
N GLY A 761 29.50 16.21 -7.63
CA GLY A 761 28.28 16.95 -7.99
C GLY A 761 27.35 16.13 -8.87
N ASN A 762 27.94 15.31 -9.73
CA ASN A 762 27.22 14.35 -10.53
C ASN A 762 26.64 13.22 -9.66
N VAL A 763 27.40 12.74 -8.66
CA VAL A 763 26.93 11.70 -7.72
C VAL A 763 25.80 12.23 -6.82
N LEU A 764 25.90 13.49 -6.38
CA LEU A 764 24.85 14.17 -5.62
C LEU A 764 23.55 14.26 -6.43
N SER A 765 23.66 14.50 -7.73
CA SER A 765 22.51 14.57 -8.65
C SER A 765 21.77 13.22 -8.70
N VAL A 766 22.53 12.12 -8.81
CA VAL A 766 21.98 10.76 -8.76
C VAL A 766 21.31 10.48 -7.41
N ALA A 767 21.97 10.81 -6.30
CA ALA A 767 21.42 10.59 -4.96
C ALA A 767 20.12 11.37 -4.72
N LEU A 768 20.06 12.64 -5.14
CA LEU A 768 18.87 13.48 -4.97
C LEU A 768 17.72 13.08 -5.91
N SER A 769 18.03 12.53 -7.10
CA SER A 769 17.01 12.02 -8.03
C SER A 769 16.24 10.80 -7.51
N SER A 770 16.85 10.02 -6.61
CA SER A 770 16.24 8.83 -5.98
C SER A 770 15.88 9.04 -4.51
N LEU A 771 15.84 10.30 -4.04
CA LEU A 771 15.66 10.58 -2.62
C LEU A 771 14.23 10.29 -2.17
N PHE A 772 13.23 10.64 -2.98
CA PHE A 772 11.81 10.50 -2.65
C PHE A 772 11.18 9.32 -3.39
N PHE A 773 10.37 8.53 -2.71
CA PHE A 773 9.59 7.44 -3.29
C PHE A 773 8.21 7.36 -2.64
N GLU A 774 7.26 6.67 -3.27
CA GLU A 774 5.87 6.54 -2.78
C GLU A 774 5.62 5.17 -2.17
N GLY A 775 4.83 5.12 -1.10
CA GLY A 775 4.41 3.89 -0.42
C GLY A 775 3.10 4.07 0.36
N ALA A 776 2.45 2.97 0.74
CA ALA A 776 1.25 3.01 1.58
C ALA A 776 1.62 3.11 3.07
N ALA A 777 0.89 3.91 3.83
CA ALA A 777 1.11 4.15 5.25
C ALA A 777 -0.22 4.24 6.03
N ASN A 778 -0.26 3.64 7.21
CA ASN A 778 -1.35 3.86 8.16
C ASN A 778 -1.16 5.22 8.88
N THR A 779 -2.21 6.04 8.88
CA THR A 779 -2.24 7.36 9.53
C THR A 779 -3.32 7.38 10.60
N ASP A 780 -2.98 7.98 11.74
CA ASP A 780 -3.85 8.00 12.92
C ASP A 780 -4.41 9.41 13.12
N ALA A 781 -5.74 9.55 13.11
CA ALA A 781 -6.45 10.79 13.37
C ALA A 781 -7.24 10.70 14.68
N ARG A 782 -7.11 11.71 15.56
CA ARG A 782 -7.90 11.76 16.80
C ARG A 782 -9.32 12.26 16.48
N VAL A 783 -10.33 11.51 16.88
CA VAL A 783 -11.74 11.80 16.61
C VAL A 783 -12.54 11.76 17.91
N PRO A 784 -13.42 12.75 18.18
CA PRO A 784 -14.34 12.68 19.30
C PRO A 784 -15.48 11.69 19.02
N LEU A 785 -15.63 10.68 19.88
CA LEU A 785 -16.62 9.62 19.78
C LEU A 785 -17.56 9.67 21.02
N PRO A 786 -18.80 10.15 20.88
CA PRO A 786 -19.72 10.24 22.02
C PRO A 786 -20.30 8.87 22.40
N PRO A 787 -20.47 8.55 23.70
CA PRO A 787 -21.07 7.29 24.14
C PRO A 787 -22.54 7.17 23.70
N LEU A 788 -23.00 5.96 23.38
CA LEU A 788 -24.37 5.70 22.92
C LEU A 788 -25.34 5.29 24.04
N VAL A 789 -24.82 4.67 25.10
CA VAL A 789 -25.63 4.13 26.20
C VAL A 789 -25.18 4.68 27.55
N SER A 790 -26.13 4.84 28.48
CA SER A 790 -25.85 5.17 29.89
C SER A 790 -26.10 3.99 30.81
N LEU A 791 -25.33 3.93 31.89
CA LEU A 791 -25.60 3.12 33.07
C LEU A 791 -26.41 3.96 34.07
N PRO A 792 -27.33 3.36 34.86
CA PRO A 792 -27.51 1.91 35.13
C PRO A 792 -28.38 1.15 34.09
N PHE A 793 -28.39 -0.18 34.19
CA PHE A 793 -29.30 -1.09 33.46
C PHE A 793 -30.77 -0.71 33.70
N GLN A 794 -31.62 -0.90 32.69
CA GLN A 794 -33.07 -0.75 32.86
C GLN A 794 -33.63 -1.82 33.80
N SER A 795 -34.76 -1.53 34.47
CA SER A 795 -35.41 -2.51 35.35
C SER A 795 -35.98 -3.64 34.50
N LEU A 796 -35.49 -4.86 34.73
CA LEU A 796 -35.91 -6.06 34.03
C LEU A 796 -37.20 -6.67 34.61
N ASN A 797 -38.05 -5.86 35.25
CA ASN A 797 -39.28 -6.26 35.96
C ASN A 797 -40.43 -6.65 35.01
N GLY A 798 -40.15 -7.39 33.93
CA GLY A 798 -41.15 -8.09 33.13
C GLY A 798 -42.08 -7.25 32.27
N THR A 799 -41.70 -6.02 31.95
CA THR A 799 -42.50 -5.16 31.05
C THR A 799 -42.11 -5.25 29.58
N ASP A 800 -40.91 -5.78 29.24
CA ASP A 800 -40.43 -5.89 27.86
C ASP A 800 -40.01 -7.33 27.51
N VAL A 801 -40.54 -7.84 26.39
CA VAL A 801 -40.22 -9.17 25.84
C VAL A 801 -38.76 -9.16 25.32
N PRO A 802 -37.91 -10.14 25.67
CA PRO A 802 -38.22 -11.46 26.21
C PRO A 802 -37.93 -11.60 27.72
N PHE A 803 -37.55 -10.51 28.39
CA PHE A 803 -37.15 -10.45 29.80
C PHE A 803 -38.38 -10.34 30.72
N ASN A 804 -39.16 -11.42 30.84
CA ASN A 804 -40.36 -11.46 31.68
C ASN A 804 -40.29 -12.41 32.88
N SER A 805 -41.05 -12.11 33.94
CA SER A 805 -40.95 -12.77 35.24
C SER A 805 -41.82 -14.02 35.39
N ASN A 806 -42.77 -14.26 34.47
CA ASN A 806 -43.73 -15.37 34.60
C ASN A 806 -43.29 -16.60 33.76
N ILE A 807 -42.35 -17.34 34.32
CA ILE A 807 -41.69 -18.52 33.72
C ILE A 807 -42.70 -19.65 33.42
N GLU A 808 -43.81 -19.73 34.16
CA GLU A 808 -44.77 -20.86 34.08
C GLU A 808 -45.88 -20.68 33.02
N VAL A 809 -46.20 -19.44 32.63
CA VAL A 809 -47.34 -19.14 31.72
C VAL A 809 -46.90 -18.87 30.29
N ASN A 810 -45.59 -18.71 30.11
CA ASN A 810 -44.97 -18.42 28.84
C ASN A 810 -44.76 -19.73 28.03
N TRP A 811 -45.83 -20.29 27.48
CA TRP A 811 -45.74 -21.26 26.37
C TRP A 811 -44.96 -20.67 25.18
N GLN A 812 -44.84 -19.34 25.15
CA GLN A 812 -44.00 -18.57 24.24
C GLN A 812 -42.73 -17.97 24.87
N GLY A 813 -42.27 -18.39 26.05
CA GLY A 813 -41.05 -17.86 26.69
C GLY A 813 -39.91 -18.86 26.86
N GLY A 814 -39.94 -19.96 26.12
CA GLY A 814 -38.74 -20.75 25.79
C GLY A 814 -38.21 -20.47 24.38
N THR A 815 -38.49 -19.28 23.81
CA THR A 815 -38.76 -19.15 22.37
C THR A 815 -37.66 -18.58 21.48
N THR A 816 -36.48 -18.26 22.01
CA THR A 816 -35.47 -17.58 21.19
C THR A 816 -34.10 -18.19 21.43
N LYS A 817 -33.61 -18.93 20.43
CA LYS A 817 -32.26 -19.52 20.42
C LYS A 817 -31.28 -18.65 19.64
N ASP A 818 -31.58 -17.36 19.53
CA ASP A 818 -30.82 -16.38 18.75
C ASP A 818 -29.35 -16.32 19.21
N GLU A 819 -29.10 -16.38 20.53
CA GLU A 819 -27.75 -16.42 21.09
C GLU A 819 -26.96 -17.64 20.59
N PHE A 820 -27.62 -18.80 20.50
CA PHE A 820 -27.03 -20.03 19.97
C PHE A 820 -26.80 -19.96 18.46
N TYR A 821 -27.75 -19.42 17.70
CA TYR A 821 -27.61 -19.21 16.26
C TYR A 821 -26.44 -18.27 15.92
N ILE A 822 -26.31 -17.15 16.65
CA ILE A 822 -25.18 -16.22 16.52
C ILE A 822 -23.86 -16.90 16.89
N ALA A 823 -23.83 -17.65 17.98
CA ALA A 823 -22.62 -18.36 18.42
C ALA A 823 -22.21 -19.45 17.41
N MET A 824 -23.17 -20.18 16.85
CA MET A 824 -22.97 -21.19 15.81
C MET A 824 -22.44 -20.56 14.52
N SER A 825 -23.09 -19.51 14.02
CA SER A 825 -22.63 -18.77 12.83
C SER A 825 -21.19 -18.28 12.99
N ASN A 826 -20.83 -17.81 14.19
CA ASN A 826 -19.46 -17.38 14.49
C ASN A 826 -18.47 -18.56 14.57
N ALA A 827 -18.89 -19.73 15.06
CA ALA A 827 -18.05 -20.92 15.17
C ALA A 827 -17.79 -21.58 13.80
N VAL A 828 -18.85 -21.79 13.01
CA VAL A 828 -18.81 -22.54 11.74
C VAL A 828 -18.40 -21.66 10.57
N ALA A 829 -19.03 -20.48 10.42
CA ALA A 829 -18.85 -19.60 9.27
C ALA A 829 -17.88 -18.43 9.52
N SER A 830 -17.23 -18.39 10.70
CA SER A 830 -16.38 -17.26 11.14
C SER A 830 -17.08 -15.90 11.00
N SER A 831 -18.40 -15.87 11.15
CA SER A 831 -19.19 -14.64 11.04
C SER A 831 -18.83 -13.66 12.16
N LYS A 832 -19.00 -12.37 11.90
CA LYS A 832 -18.69 -11.35 12.91
C LYS A 832 -19.76 -11.33 13.99
N LEU A 833 -19.34 -11.31 15.24
CA LEU A 833 -20.23 -11.13 16.40
C LEU A 833 -21.00 -9.80 16.33
N PRO A 834 -22.11 -9.65 17.08
CA PRO A 834 -22.86 -8.41 17.16
C PRO A 834 -21.96 -7.19 17.47
N PRO A 835 -22.35 -5.97 17.04
CA PRO A 835 -21.57 -4.77 17.32
C PRO A 835 -21.20 -4.68 18.81
N TRP A 836 -19.98 -4.24 19.09
CA TRP A 836 -19.44 -4.07 20.44
C TRP A 836 -19.37 -5.34 21.29
N THR A 837 -19.43 -6.52 20.65
CA THR A 837 -19.33 -7.82 21.32
C THR A 837 -18.02 -8.51 20.93
N GLY A 838 -17.22 -8.87 21.92
CA GLY A 838 -16.03 -9.71 21.77
C GLY A 838 -16.31 -11.18 22.09
N PRO A 839 -15.28 -12.04 22.09
CA PRO A 839 -15.45 -13.48 22.32
C PRO A 839 -15.88 -13.82 23.76
N ASP A 840 -15.52 -13.01 24.75
CA ASP A 840 -15.79 -13.25 26.17
C ASP A 840 -16.51 -12.07 26.87
N LEU A 841 -16.58 -10.91 26.24
CA LEU A 841 -17.03 -9.66 26.86
C LEU A 841 -17.84 -8.79 25.91
N PHE A 842 -18.77 -8.02 26.48
CA PHE A 842 -19.48 -6.93 25.82
C PHE A 842 -18.79 -5.59 26.16
N TYR A 843 -18.66 -4.70 25.18
CA TYR A 843 -18.03 -3.38 25.33
C TYR A 843 -19.08 -2.28 25.19
N PHE A 844 -18.95 -1.20 25.95
CA PHE A 844 -19.95 -0.13 25.87
C PHE A 844 -19.82 0.64 24.54
N PRO A 845 -20.92 0.78 23.77
CA PRO A 845 -20.89 1.36 22.45
C PRO A 845 -20.70 2.88 22.43
N VAL A 846 -19.96 3.36 21.42
CA VAL A 846 -19.83 4.79 21.08
C VAL A 846 -20.33 5.06 19.67
N ARG A 847 -20.74 6.31 19.40
CA ARG A 847 -21.25 6.73 18.10
C ARG A 847 -20.07 6.93 17.15
N LEU A 848 -19.99 6.09 16.14
CA LEU A 848 -19.01 6.20 15.06
C LEU A 848 -19.49 7.20 13.99
N PRO A 849 -18.59 7.94 13.32
CA PRO A 849 -18.95 8.78 12.18
C PRO A 849 -19.50 7.94 11.03
N GLU A 850 -20.57 8.40 10.37
CA GLU A 850 -21.06 7.78 9.12
C GLU A 850 -20.02 7.99 8.02
N SER A 851 -19.19 6.96 7.78
CA SER A 851 -18.23 6.92 6.68
C SER A 851 -18.75 5.98 5.60
N SER A 852 -18.82 6.47 4.36
CA SER A 852 -19.09 5.65 3.17
C SER A 852 -17.87 4.84 2.70
N GLN A 853 -16.70 5.03 3.32
CA GLN A 853 -15.48 4.30 2.98
C GLN A 853 -15.34 3.04 3.84
N ALA A 854 -15.43 1.87 3.19
CA ALA A 854 -15.15 0.58 3.80
C ALA A 854 -13.65 0.45 4.15
N GLY A 855 -13.33 -0.12 5.32
CA GLY A 855 -11.95 -0.40 5.75
C GLY A 855 -11.33 0.59 6.74
N ILE A 856 -12.10 1.54 7.27
CA ILE A 856 -11.65 2.42 8.36
C ILE A 856 -11.83 1.71 9.70
N ASN A 857 -10.76 1.69 10.50
CA ASN A 857 -10.77 1.12 11.84
C ASN A 857 -10.67 2.23 12.89
N TYR A 858 -11.39 2.07 13.99
CA TYR A 858 -11.40 3.01 15.12
C TYR A 858 -10.91 2.31 16.37
N THR A 859 -9.97 2.92 17.10
CA THR A 859 -9.52 2.45 18.40
C THR A 859 -10.04 3.40 19.49
N VAL A 860 -10.72 2.86 20.49
CA VAL A 860 -11.35 3.65 21.57
C VAL A 860 -11.17 2.95 22.92
N THR A 861 -10.95 3.73 23.98
CA THR A 861 -10.99 3.24 25.36
C THR A 861 -12.43 3.29 25.87
N THR A 862 -13.01 2.14 26.19
CA THR A 862 -14.39 2.01 26.70
C THR A 862 -14.46 0.99 27.84
N GLY A 863 -15.54 1.03 28.63
CA GLY A 863 -15.78 0.00 29.63
C GLY A 863 -16.24 -1.32 29.00
N TYR A 864 -16.06 -2.42 29.72
CA TYR A 864 -16.61 -3.72 29.36
C TYR A 864 -17.49 -4.29 30.48
N PHE A 865 -18.38 -5.19 30.09
CA PHE A 865 -19.27 -5.93 30.96
C PHE A 865 -19.36 -7.39 30.49
N GLY A 866 -19.36 -8.34 31.40
CA GLY A 866 -19.48 -9.77 31.07
C GLY A 866 -19.74 -10.64 32.28
N ALA A 867 -19.62 -11.95 32.08
CA ALA A 867 -19.70 -12.94 33.14
C ALA A 867 -18.48 -13.86 33.09
N SER A 868 -18.12 -14.42 34.23
CA SER A 868 -17.13 -15.48 34.41
C SER A 868 -17.78 -16.62 35.16
N LEU A 869 -17.75 -17.82 34.61
CA LEU A 869 -18.36 -19.00 35.23
C LEU A 869 -17.38 -19.70 36.19
N GLU A 870 -17.71 -19.75 37.48
CA GLU A 870 -16.92 -20.47 38.50
C GLU A 870 -17.55 -21.83 38.79
N CYS A 871 -16.84 -22.92 38.49
CA CYS A 871 -17.34 -24.29 38.64
C CYS A 871 -16.70 -25.03 39.82
N ARG A 872 -17.44 -25.98 40.40
CA ARG A 872 -16.96 -26.95 41.39
C ARG A 872 -17.52 -28.35 41.10
N GLU A 873 -16.73 -29.38 41.39
CA GLU A 873 -17.15 -30.77 41.18
C GLU A 873 -18.22 -31.21 42.20
N LEU A 874 -19.30 -31.83 41.70
CA LEU A 874 -20.41 -32.34 42.52
C LEU A 874 -20.19 -33.81 42.89
N VAL A 875 -19.60 -34.02 44.07
CA VAL A 875 -19.25 -35.36 44.58
C VAL A 875 -20.40 -35.99 45.40
N GLN A 876 -21.28 -35.19 46.01
CA GLN A 876 -22.37 -35.65 46.87
C GLN A 876 -23.74 -35.23 46.32
N TRP A 877 -24.54 -36.22 45.92
CA TRP A 877 -25.91 -36.04 45.44
C TRP A 877 -26.73 -37.32 45.63
N LYS A 878 -28.06 -37.20 45.59
CA LYS A 878 -29.00 -38.32 45.66
C LYS A 878 -29.82 -38.37 44.38
N THR A 879 -30.12 -39.58 43.90
CA THR A 879 -31.09 -39.77 42.83
C THR A 879 -32.40 -40.29 43.37
N LYS A 880 -33.49 -39.73 42.89
CA LYS A 880 -34.86 -40.18 43.18
C LYS A 880 -35.59 -40.42 41.86
N ASP A 881 -36.18 -41.60 41.73
CA ASP A 881 -36.98 -41.94 40.55
C ASP A 881 -38.41 -41.45 40.74
N ILE A 882 -38.94 -40.78 39.72
CA ILE A 882 -40.37 -40.53 39.59
C ILE A 882 -40.95 -41.75 38.85
N LYS A 883 -42.13 -42.22 39.26
CA LYS A 883 -42.89 -43.27 38.56
C LYS A 883 -44.26 -42.71 38.23
N ASP A 884 -44.75 -42.96 37.03
CA ASP A 884 -46.13 -42.60 36.69
C ASP A 884 -47.15 -43.57 37.34
N GLU A 885 -48.44 -43.30 37.17
CA GLU A 885 -49.52 -44.14 37.72
C GLU A 885 -49.58 -45.55 37.11
N GLN A 886 -48.93 -45.76 35.95
CA GLN A 886 -48.84 -47.03 35.23
C GLN A 886 -47.59 -47.84 35.61
N GLY A 887 -46.66 -47.24 36.36
CA GLY A 887 -45.41 -47.87 36.80
C GLY A 887 -44.24 -47.68 35.84
N ASP A 888 -44.39 -46.85 34.79
CA ASP A 888 -43.34 -46.48 33.87
C ASP A 888 -42.38 -45.47 34.52
N ILE A 889 -41.10 -45.57 34.17
CA ILE A 889 -40.02 -44.78 34.77
C ILE A 889 -40.02 -43.39 34.13
N LEU A 890 -40.40 -42.37 34.91
CA LEU A 890 -40.34 -40.93 34.58
C LEU A 890 -38.89 -40.39 34.74
N PRO A 891 -38.59 -39.12 34.39
CA PRO A 891 -37.27 -38.52 34.66
C PRO A 891 -36.79 -38.73 36.10
N SER A 892 -35.49 -38.98 36.28
CA SER A 892 -34.86 -39.07 37.59
C SER A 892 -34.46 -37.69 38.07
N ILE A 893 -34.67 -37.43 39.36
CA ILE A 893 -34.27 -36.18 40.01
C ILE A 893 -32.91 -36.41 40.70
N LEU A 894 -31.96 -35.52 40.44
CA LEU A 894 -30.69 -35.40 41.15
C LEU A 894 -30.82 -34.28 42.19
N GLU A 895 -30.85 -34.64 43.48
CA GLU A 895 -30.89 -33.70 44.61
C GLU A 895 -29.49 -33.45 45.16
N PHE A 896 -29.12 -32.19 45.36
CA PHE A 896 -27.86 -31.76 45.94
C PHE A 896 -28.03 -30.49 46.79
N ASN A 897 -27.10 -30.26 47.70
CA ASN A 897 -27.16 -29.13 48.64
C ASN A 897 -26.21 -28.01 48.21
N VAL A 898 -26.69 -26.77 48.26
CA VAL A 898 -25.90 -25.55 47.99
C VAL A 898 -25.91 -24.66 49.22
N THR A 899 -24.73 -24.18 49.62
CA THR A 899 -24.55 -23.22 50.71
C THR A 899 -24.77 -21.81 50.20
N ARG A 900 -25.69 -21.08 50.82
CA ARG A 900 -25.93 -19.65 50.57
C ARG A 900 -24.79 -18.79 51.14
N PRO A 901 -24.68 -17.52 50.70
CA PRO A 901 -23.73 -16.56 51.27
C PRO A 901 -23.94 -16.28 52.77
N ASP A 902 -25.10 -16.64 53.33
CA ASP A 902 -25.45 -16.49 54.75
C ASP A 902 -25.22 -17.78 55.58
N ASP A 903 -24.44 -18.74 55.04
CA ASP A 903 -24.15 -20.06 55.60
C ASP A 903 -25.37 -21.00 55.74
N SER A 904 -26.55 -20.62 55.25
CA SER A 904 -27.70 -21.54 55.19
C SER A 904 -27.56 -22.55 54.05
N ILE A 905 -28.10 -23.76 54.23
CA ILE A 905 -28.05 -24.83 53.23
C ILE A 905 -29.42 -24.93 52.54
N GLU A 906 -29.42 -24.87 51.22
CA GLU A 906 -30.60 -25.02 50.39
C GLU A 906 -30.51 -26.27 49.51
N GLY A 907 -31.61 -27.01 49.42
CA GLY A 907 -31.72 -28.19 48.55
C GLY A 907 -32.09 -27.78 47.13
N CYS A 908 -31.17 -27.99 46.19
CA CYS A 908 -31.39 -27.79 44.77
C CYS A 908 -31.59 -29.14 44.09
N LEU A 909 -32.30 -29.14 42.95
CA LEU A 909 -32.56 -30.35 42.20
C LEU A 909 -32.36 -30.14 40.69
N VAL A 910 -32.07 -31.22 39.98
CA VAL A 910 -32.00 -31.26 38.52
C VAL A 910 -32.70 -32.51 38.01
N GLU A 911 -33.46 -32.40 36.93
CA GLU A 911 -34.14 -33.52 36.29
C GLU A 911 -33.31 -34.03 35.09
N PHE A 912 -33.19 -35.35 34.94
CA PHE A 912 -32.46 -35.98 33.83
C PHE A 912 -33.00 -37.38 33.50
N SER A 913 -32.71 -37.91 32.31
CA SER A 913 -33.12 -39.27 31.93
C SER A 913 -32.16 -40.35 32.46
N ARG A 914 -32.69 -41.39 33.10
CA ARG A 914 -31.90 -42.48 33.68
C ARG A 914 -31.77 -43.73 32.80
N GLY A 915 -32.67 -43.93 31.83
CA GLY A 915 -32.73 -45.14 31.01
C GLY A 915 -32.31 -44.91 29.55
N PRO A 916 -31.80 -45.95 28.85
CA PRO A 916 -31.61 -45.87 27.41
C PRO A 916 -32.97 -45.80 26.73
N SER A 917 -33.07 -45.05 25.63
CA SER A 917 -34.22 -45.22 24.73
C SER A 917 -34.23 -46.67 24.22
N ALA A 918 -35.38 -47.17 23.77
CA ALA A 918 -35.54 -48.57 23.31
C ALA A 918 -34.58 -48.97 22.14
N HIS A 919 -33.84 -48.00 21.57
CA HIS A 919 -33.00 -48.15 20.40
C HIS A 919 -31.48 -48.05 20.67
N VAL A 920 -31.03 -47.88 21.92
CA VAL A 920 -29.61 -47.71 22.25
C VAL A 920 -29.02 -48.99 22.84
N SER A 921 -27.92 -49.48 22.25
CA SER A 921 -27.19 -50.67 22.70
C SER A 921 -25.68 -50.50 22.53
N GLY A 922 -24.88 -50.99 23.48
CA GLY A 922 -23.42 -50.89 23.44
C GLY A 922 -22.87 -49.66 24.16
N SER A 923 -21.68 -49.18 23.76
CA SER A 923 -21.09 -47.94 24.27
C SER A 923 -22.09 -46.80 24.17
N SER A 924 -22.33 -46.09 25.26
CA SER A 924 -23.31 -45.00 25.31
C SER A 924 -22.80 -43.81 26.11
N SER A 925 -23.21 -42.62 25.72
CA SER A 925 -22.92 -41.34 26.37
C SER A 925 -24.19 -40.57 26.72
N LEU A 926 -24.07 -39.71 27.72
CA LEU A 926 -25.13 -38.81 28.20
C LEU A 926 -24.51 -37.47 28.61
N GLU A 927 -25.04 -36.40 28.05
CA GLU A 927 -24.65 -35.02 28.32
C GLU A 927 -25.79 -34.27 29.02
N ILE A 928 -25.44 -33.52 30.06
CA ILE A 928 -26.36 -32.74 30.90
C ILE A 928 -25.85 -31.30 30.92
N SER A 929 -26.69 -30.38 30.48
CA SER A 929 -26.50 -28.93 30.60
C SER A 929 -27.83 -28.32 30.98
N THR A 930 -27.99 -27.88 32.22
CA THR A 930 -29.29 -27.38 32.69
C THR A 930 -29.16 -26.47 33.91
N VAL A 931 -30.22 -25.73 34.22
CA VAL A 931 -30.29 -24.81 35.37
C VAL A 931 -30.68 -25.59 36.62
N ALA A 932 -30.05 -25.31 37.76
CA ALA A 932 -30.43 -25.93 39.03
C ALA A 932 -31.82 -25.44 39.49
N GLY A 933 -32.78 -26.34 39.67
CA GLY A 933 -34.17 -26.05 40.04
C GLY A 933 -34.44 -26.02 41.55
N SER A 934 -35.71 -25.71 41.89
CA SER A 934 -36.39 -25.61 43.21
C SER A 934 -36.73 -24.19 43.69
N THR A 935 -35.79 -23.23 43.65
CA THR A 935 -35.97 -21.84 44.09
C THR A 935 -35.21 -20.84 43.21
N ASP A 936 -35.51 -19.55 43.31
CA ASP A 936 -34.78 -18.50 42.58
C ASP A 936 -33.32 -18.36 43.02
N PHE A 937 -32.92 -18.95 44.15
CA PHE A 937 -31.51 -19.07 44.51
C PHE A 937 -30.81 -20.17 43.71
N CYS A 938 -31.40 -21.38 43.68
CA CYS A 938 -30.85 -22.49 42.91
C CYS A 938 -30.75 -22.14 41.41
N LYS A 939 -31.75 -21.45 40.86
CA LYS A 939 -31.78 -21.04 39.45
C LYS A 939 -30.64 -20.10 39.04
N GLN A 940 -29.91 -19.51 39.98
CA GLN A 940 -28.71 -18.70 39.71
C GLN A 940 -27.49 -19.56 39.38
N SER A 941 -27.55 -20.88 39.51
CA SER A 941 -26.47 -21.80 39.18
C SER A 941 -26.86 -22.75 38.04
N VAL A 942 -25.86 -23.19 37.29
CA VAL A 942 -25.99 -24.16 36.19
C VAL A 942 -25.25 -25.44 36.51
N VAL A 943 -25.76 -26.57 36.01
CA VAL A 943 -25.22 -27.90 36.22
C VAL A 943 -24.78 -28.47 34.88
N GLY A 944 -23.52 -28.91 34.83
CA GLY A 944 -22.93 -29.61 33.69
C GLY A 944 -22.58 -31.05 34.08
N GLY A 945 -22.86 -32.02 33.22
CA GLY A 945 -22.56 -33.43 33.47
C GLY A 945 -22.30 -34.23 32.21
N TRP A 946 -21.36 -35.18 32.30
CA TRP A 946 -20.99 -36.08 31.21
C TRP A 946 -20.82 -37.48 31.74
N TRP A 947 -21.69 -38.38 31.32
CA TRP A 947 -21.68 -39.77 31.76
C TRP A 947 -21.37 -40.67 30.56
N ARG A 948 -20.71 -41.78 30.85
CA ARG A 948 -20.38 -42.86 29.92
C ARG A 948 -20.83 -44.17 30.52
N GLY A 949 -21.33 -45.06 29.69
CA GLY A 949 -21.80 -46.36 30.14
C GLY A 949 -21.96 -47.34 29.01
N ASN A 950 -22.34 -48.56 29.37
CA ASN A 950 -22.69 -49.61 28.43
C ASN A 950 -24.16 -49.97 28.60
N ALA A 951 -24.95 -49.81 27.55
CA ALA A 951 -26.38 -50.06 27.55
C ALA A 951 -26.68 -51.54 27.24
N SER A 952 -27.41 -52.22 28.14
CA SER A 952 -27.89 -53.59 27.95
C SER A 952 -29.34 -53.74 28.45
N ASN A 953 -30.24 -54.12 27.54
CA ASN A 953 -31.64 -54.51 27.80
C ASN A 953 -32.35 -53.65 28.87
N GLN A 954 -32.54 -52.35 28.58
CA GLN A 954 -33.17 -51.32 29.43
C GLN A 954 -32.38 -50.87 30.68
N THR A 955 -31.15 -51.35 30.87
CA THR A 955 -30.26 -50.91 31.96
C THR A 955 -28.95 -50.36 31.41
N ILE A 956 -28.35 -49.40 32.11
CA ILE A 956 -27.05 -48.81 31.74
C ILE A 956 -26.08 -48.97 32.90
N GLU A 957 -24.95 -49.59 32.62
CA GLU A 957 -23.82 -49.65 33.55
C GLU A 957 -22.92 -48.43 33.30
N VAL A 958 -22.92 -47.47 34.22
CA VAL A 958 -22.11 -46.25 34.12
C VAL A 958 -20.64 -46.56 34.41
N THR A 959 -19.77 -46.36 33.44
CA THR A 959 -18.32 -46.63 33.50
C THR A 959 -17.50 -45.43 33.93
N SER A 960 -17.90 -44.23 33.51
CA SER A 960 -17.25 -42.96 33.86
C SER A 960 -18.28 -41.86 33.99
N LYS A 961 -18.09 -40.93 34.93
CA LYS A 961 -19.03 -39.83 35.18
C LYS A 961 -18.32 -38.58 35.71
N LEU A 962 -18.76 -37.44 35.21
CA LEU A 962 -18.46 -36.12 35.75
C LEU A 962 -19.77 -35.37 35.99
N MET A 963 -19.84 -34.64 37.11
CA MET A 963 -20.92 -33.70 37.41
C MET A 963 -20.32 -32.46 38.07
N MET A 964 -20.74 -31.27 37.66
CA MET A 964 -20.25 -30.00 38.19
C MET A 964 -21.37 -28.99 38.37
N LEU A 965 -21.25 -28.18 39.41
CA LEU A 965 -22.11 -27.03 39.68
C LEU A 965 -21.30 -25.77 39.38
N CYS A 966 -21.86 -24.87 38.59
CA CYS A 966 -21.22 -23.62 38.23
C CYS A 966 -22.09 -22.41 38.59
N SER A 967 -21.45 -21.39 39.15
CA SER A 967 -22.06 -20.12 39.52
C SER A 967 -21.43 -18.98 38.71
N PRO A 968 -22.21 -18.17 37.98
CA PRO A 968 -21.69 -17.05 37.21
C PRO A 968 -21.38 -15.85 38.12
N LYS A 969 -20.21 -15.26 37.93
CA LYS A 969 -19.76 -14.01 38.55
C LYS A 969 -19.69 -12.91 37.50
N LEU A 970 -20.37 -11.78 37.74
CA LEU A 970 -20.33 -10.64 36.81
C LEU A 970 -18.99 -9.92 36.89
N VAL A 971 -18.45 -9.53 35.74
CA VAL A 971 -17.15 -8.87 35.60
C VAL A 971 -17.28 -7.56 34.82
N THR A 972 -16.57 -6.52 35.27
CA THR A 972 -16.61 -5.19 34.67
C THR A 972 -15.23 -4.56 34.72
N GLY A 973 -14.86 -3.75 33.73
CA GLY A 973 -13.59 -3.02 33.76
C GLY A 973 -13.43 -2.09 32.57
N SER A 974 -12.19 -1.70 32.25
CA SER A 974 -11.86 -0.83 31.12
C SER A 974 -11.01 -1.58 30.08
N ALA A 975 -11.26 -1.32 28.79
CA ALA A 975 -10.54 -1.91 27.67
C ALA A 975 -10.31 -0.91 26.54
N GLU A 976 -9.20 -1.05 25.85
CA GLU A 976 -8.96 -0.44 24.55
C GLU A 976 -9.46 -1.40 23.46
N VAL A 977 -10.37 -0.92 22.61
CA VAL A 977 -11.05 -1.75 21.61
C VAL A 977 -10.87 -1.14 20.23
N THR A 978 -10.35 -1.93 19.30
CA THR A 978 -10.34 -1.59 17.88
C THR A 978 -11.59 -2.17 17.21
N VAL A 979 -12.41 -1.32 16.60
CA VAL A 979 -13.65 -1.66 15.90
C VAL A 979 -13.60 -1.24 14.43
N ASP A 980 -14.37 -1.92 13.59
CA ASP A 980 -14.64 -1.45 12.22
C ASP A 980 -15.70 -0.34 12.18
N SER A 981 -16.00 0.21 11.00
CA SER A 981 -17.00 1.27 10.82
C SER A 981 -18.43 0.87 11.25
N SER A 982 -18.71 -0.41 11.44
CA SER A 982 -20.01 -0.92 11.95
C SER A 982 -20.00 -1.20 13.45
N GLY A 983 -18.91 -0.88 14.16
CA GLY A 983 -18.76 -1.11 15.60
C GLY A 983 -18.42 -2.56 15.95
N ARG A 984 -18.03 -3.39 14.98
CA ARG A 984 -17.66 -4.79 15.25
C ARG A 984 -16.23 -4.88 15.74
N VAL A 985 -16.02 -5.65 16.82
CA VAL A 985 -14.73 -5.74 17.52
C VAL A 985 -13.73 -6.56 16.71
N LEU A 986 -12.55 -5.98 16.44
CA LEU A 986 -11.43 -6.63 15.76
C LEU A 986 -10.37 -7.10 16.76
N ARG A 987 -9.97 -6.22 17.68
CA ARG A 987 -8.95 -6.50 18.70
C ARG A 987 -9.28 -5.75 20.00
N PRO A 988 -9.55 -6.47 21.10
CA PRO A 988 -9.66 -5.87 22.42
C PRO A 988 -8.40 -6.07 23.26
N THR A 989 -8.02 -5.05 24.03
CA THR A 989 -6.92 -5.06 25.00
C THR A 989 -7.46 -4.60 26.36
N LYS A 990 -7.49 -5.48 27.37
CA LYS A 990 -7.92 -5.13 28.73
C LYS A 990 -6.88 -4.19 29.37
N LEU A 991 -7.32 -3.06 29.95
CA LEU A 991 -6.43 -2.05 30.55
C LEU A 991 -6.36 -2.19 32.07
N ASP A 992 -7.49 -2.40 32.74
CA ASP A 992 -7.57 -2.68 34.18
C ASP A 992 -8.28 -4.02 34.45
N ASN A 993 -7.68 -4.82 35.34
CA ASN A 993 -8.26 -6.05 35.92
C ASN A 993 -8.90 -5.77 37.29
N SER A 994 -9.51 -4.60 37.49
CA SER A 994 -10.28 -4.39 38.71
C SER A 994 -11.57 -5.20 38.59
N ASP A 995 -11.77 -6.16 39.51
CA ASP A 995 -13.10 -6.71 39.83
C ASP A 995 -13.94 -5.56 40.41
N GLY A 996 -14.40 -4.65 39.54
CA GLY A 996 -15.28 -3.55 39.91
C GLY A 996 -16.55 -4.10 40.57
N SER A 997 -17.08 -3.40 41.57
CA SER A 997 -18.32 -3.82 42.22
C SER A 997 -19.49 -3.66 41.24
N ALA A 998 -19.94 -4.77 40.66
CA ALA A 998 -21.12 -4.85 39.79
C ALA A 998 -22.42 -4.17 40.30
N PRO A 999 -22.71 -4.03 41.62
CA PRO A 999 -23.98 -3.47 42.10
C PRO A 999 -24.29 -2.03 41.67
N GLU A 1000 -23.27 -1.19 41.41
CA GLU A 1000 -23.49 0.22 41.01
C GLU A 1000 -24.15 0.36 39.62
N HIS A 1001 -24.14 -0.71 38.83
CA HIS A 1001 -24.70 -0.73 37.49
C HIS A 1001 -26.17 -1.13 37.44
N PHE A 1002 -26.79 -1.60 38.52
CA PHE A 1002 -28.15 -2.14 38.53
C PHE A 1002 -29.15 -1.25 39.29
N THR A 1003 -30.38 -1.13 38.77
CA THR A 1003 -31.51 -0.55 39.51
C THR A 1003 -32.21 -1.57 40.41
N THR A 1004 -32.05 -2.88 40.12
CA THR A 1004 -32.57 -4.02 40.90
C THR A 1004 -31.40 -4.80 41.53
N THR A 1005 -31.40 -6.14 41.50
CA THR A 1005 -30.31 -6.99 42.01
C THR A 1005 -29.55 -7.66 40.86
N PRO A 1006 -28.21 -7.82 40.93
CA PRO A 1006 -27.44 -8.52 39.90
C PRO A 1006 -27.92 -9.97 39.60
N SER A 1007 -28.55 -10.62 40.58
CA SER A 1007 -29.15 -11.95 40.44
C SER A 1007 -30.30 -12.01 39.45
N ASP A 1008 -31.01 -10.90 39.22
CA ASP A 1008 -32.14 -10.82 38.29
C ASP A 1008 -31.68 -11.01 36.84
N LEU A 1009 -30.58 -10.33 36.45
CA LEU A 1009 -29.96 -10.52 35.13
C LEU A 1009 -29.48 -11.95 34.92
N ILE A 1010 -28.89 -12.59 35.94
CA ILE A 1010 -28.41 -13.98 35.84
C ILE A 1010 -29.58 -14.94 35.62
N LEU A 1011 -30.65 -14.80 36.40
CA LEU A 1011 -31.84 -15.65 36.30
C LEU A 1011 -32.48 -15.56 34.92
N GLN A 1012 -32.52 -14.37 34.34
CA GLN A 1012 -33.05 -14.14 33.02
C GLN A 1012 -32.10 -14.63 31.93
N ALA A 1013 -30.79 -14.38 32.07
CA ALA A 1013 -29.79 -14.84 31.10
C ALA A 1013 -29.81 -16.36 30.95
N HIS A 1014 -29.95 -17.11 32.04
CA HIS A 1014 -30.07 -18.58 32.02
C HIS A 1014 -31.26 -19.11 31.21
N GLN A 1015 -32.28 -18.29 30.91
CA GLN A 1015 -33.38 -18.70 30.03
C GLN A 1015 -32.98 -18.74 28.55
N PHE A 1016 -31.92 -18.02 28.16
CA PHE A 1016 -31.49 -17.86 26.77
C PHE A 1016 -30.18 -18.57 26.44
N ILE A 1017 -29.29 -18.72 27.44
CA ILE A 1017 -27.92 -19.23 27.21
C ILE A 1017 -27.67 -20.65 27.74
N VAL A 1018 -28.65 -21.22 28.44
CA VAL A 1018 -28.62 -22.61 28.93
C VAL A 1018 -29.78 -23.34 28.27
N ASP A 1019 -29.44 -24.25 27.37
CA ASP A 1019 -30.43 -24.93 26.55
C ASP A 1019 -31.33 -25.83 27.40
N LYS A 1020 -32.62 -25.76 27.13
CA LYS A 1020 -33.66 -26.60 27.73
C LYS A 1020 -34.37 -27.35 26.61
N THR A 1021 -33.63 -28.08 25.79
CA THR A 1021 -34.24 -28.88 24.73
C THR A 1021 -35.19 -29.91 25.35
N GLY A 1022 -36.48 -29.83 25.03
CA GLY A 1022 -37.49 -30.85 25.34
C GLY A 1022 -38.65 -30.35 26.20
N ASP A 1023 -39.87 -30.52 25.69
CA ASP A 1023 -41.13 -30.53 26.46
C ASP A 1023 -40.93 -31.36 27.73
N TRP A 1024 -40.97 -30.70 28.90
CA TRP A 1024 -41.09 -31.14 30.32
C TRP A 1024 -40.55 -32.51 30.79
N VAL A 1025 -39.92 -33.33 29.94
CA VAL A 1025 -39.77 -34.77 30.17
C VAL A 1025 -38.45 -35.35 29.61
N TYR A 1026 -37.74 -34.75 28.63
CA TYR A 1026 -36.76 -35.53 27.84
C TYR A 1026 -35.46 -34.86 27.29
N GLY A 1027 -34.86 -33.85 27.92
CA GLY A 1027 -33.71 -33.13 27.32
C GLY A 1027 -32.36 -33.86 27.24
N SER A 1028 -31.96 -34.59 28.28
CA SER A 1028 -30.71 -35.38 28.27
C SER A 1028 -31.05 -36.85 28.04
N LYS A 1029 -30.68 -37.42 26.88
CA LYS A 1029 -30.88 -38.85 26.55
C LYS A 1029 -29.55 -39.55 26.30
N TRP A 1030 -29.52 -40.83 26.65
CA TRP A 1030 -28.43 -41.71 26.28
C TRP A 1030 -28.42 -41.98 24.78
N HIS A 1031 -27.24 -42.02 24.18
CA HIS A 1031 -27.04 -42.25 22.76
C HIS A 1031 -25.73 -43.01 22.50
N ASN A 1032 -25.58 -43.54 21.29
CA ASN A 1032 -24.41 -44.31 20.84
C ASN A 1032 -23.72 -43.70 19.61
N ASP A 1033 -24.02 -42.43 19.32
CA ASP A 1033 -23.47 -41.67 18.20
C ASP A 1033 -22.64 -40.48 18.75
N SER A 1034 -22.17 -39.58 17.89
CA SER A 1034 -21.36 -38.41 18.31
C SER A 1034 -22.05 -37.07 18.08
N PHE A 1035 -23.37 -37.07 17.89
CA PHE A 1035 -24.18 -35.86 17.81
C PHE A 1035 -24.52 -35.30 19.21
N SER A 1036 -24.85 -34.02 19.27
CA SER A 1036 -25.25 -33.35 20.51
C SER A 1036 -26.76 -33.46 20.74
N SER A 1037 -27.19 -33.52 22.01
CA SER A 1037 -28.61 -33.40 22.40
C SER A 1037 -29.04 -31.96 22.70
N ASP A 1038 -28.08 -31.04 22.87
CA ASP A 1038 -28.30 -29.66 23.30
C ASP A 1038 -27.29 -28.70 22.68
N TRP A 1039 -27.66 -27.42 22.59
CA TRP A 1039 -26.84 -26.38 22.00
C TRP A 1039 -25.57 -26.06 22.76
N ASN A 1040 -25.55 -26.20 24.10
CA ASN A 1040 -24.33 -25.94 24.87
C ASN A 1040 -23.25 -26.96 24.51
N ASN A 1041 -23.58 -28.25 24.52
CA ASN A 1041 -22.66 -29.33 24.13
C ASN A 1041 -22.31 -29.29 22.64
N TYR A 1042 -23.24 -28.93 21.77
CA TYR A 1042 -22.97 -28.66 20.35
C TYR A 1042 -21.87 -27.60 20.18
N LEU A 1043 -22.04 -26.42 20.78
CA LEU A 1043 -21.09 -25.32 20.66
C LEU A 1043 -19.73 -25.65 21.29
N MET A 1044 -19.72 -26.42 22.39
CA MET A 1044 -18.47 -26.91 22.99
C MET A 1044 -17.72 -27.83 22.02
N ALA A 1045 -18.42 -28.78 21.39
CA ALA A 1045 -17.87 -29.68 20.40
C ALA A 1045 -17.32 -28.91 19.20
N GLU A 1046 -18.12 -28.03 18.60
CA GLU A 1046 -17.76 -27.28 17.39
C GLU A 1046 -16.62 -26.27 17.62
N THR A 1047 -16.58 -25.62 18.79
CA THR A 1047 -15.61 -24.53 19.05
C THR A 1047 -14.29 -25.03 19.64
N PHE A 1048 -14.29 -26.10 20.46
CA PHE A 1048 -13.13 -26.42 21.31
C PHE A 1048 -12.67 -27.88 21.26
N VAL A 1049 -13.57 -28.86 21.36
CA VAL A 1049 -13.19 -30.24 21.72
C VAL A 1049 -13.47 -31.29 20.64
N GLY A 1050 -14.09 -30.91 19.52
CA GLY A 1050 -14.58 -31.85 18.51
C GLY A 1050 -15.62 -32.82 19.09
N ASP A 1051 -15.63 -34.04 18.58
CA ASP A 1051 -16.55 -35.09 19.03
C ASP A 1051 -16.26 -35.62 20.44
N ARG A 1052 -15.13 -35.28 21.08
CA ARG A 1052 -14.65 -35.92 22.31
C ARG A 1052 -15.62 -35.87 23.50
N PHE A 1053 -16.33 -34.76 23.69
CA PHE A 1053 -17.33 -34.63 24.76
C PHE A 1053 -18.61 -35.42 24.49
N LEU A 1054 -18.83 -35.86 23.26
CA LEU A 1054 -20.02 -36.57 22.81
C LEU A 1054 -19.73 -38.06 22.56
N ASN A 1055 -18.50 -38.39 22.18
CA ASN A 1055 -18.09 -39.72 21.75
C ASN A 1055 -18.26 -40.78 22.86
N PRO A 1056 -19.10 -41.82 22.65
CA PRO A 1056 -19.36 -42.88 23.62
C PRO A 1056 -18.16 -43.76 23.94
N ASP A 1057 -17.21 -43.90 23.00
CA ASP A 1057 -16.04 -44.76 23.14
C ASP A 1057 -14.89 -44.07 23.91
N GLN A 1058 -15.03 -42.77 24.19
CA GLN A 1058 -14.08 -41.98 24.99
C GLN A 1058 -14.57 -41.85 26.44
N PRO A 1059 -13.66 -41.79 27.43
CA PRO A 1059 -14.03 -41.53 28.82
C PRO A 1059 -14.62 -40.13 29.00
N ALA A 1060 -15.42 -39.95 30.05
CA ALA A 1060 -15.94 -38.63 30.42
C ALA A 1060 -14.79 -37.61 30.64
N PRO A 1061 -15.01 -36.32 30.35
CA PRO A 1061 -14.03 -35.26 30.58
C PRO A 1061 -13.46 -35.22 31.99
N SER A 1062 -12.25 -34.66 32.11
CA SER A 1062 -11.75 -34.22 33.41
C SER A 1062 -12.45 -32.92 33.86
N PHE A 1063 -12.58 -32.71 35.18
CA PHE A 1063 -13.22 -31.52 35.73
C PHE A 1063 -12.62 -30.20 35.21
N ASN A 1064 -11.29 -30.05 35.23
CA ASN A 1064 -10.62 -28.81 34.80
C ASN A 1064 -10.89 -28.49 33.33
N GLU A 1065 -10.93 -29.52 32.49
CA GLU A 1065 -11.16 -29.40 31.07
C GLU A 1065 -12.62 -29.01 30.77
N ALA A 1066 -13.59 -29.72 31.37
CA ALA A 1066 -15.01 -29.39 31.25
C ALA A 1066 -15.33 -27.99 31.78
N ALA A 1067 -14.81 -27.62 32.96
CA ALA A 1067 -15.04 -26.31 33.56
C ALA A 1067 -14.50 -25.17 32.67
N THR A 1068 -13.31 -25.36 32.07
CA THR A 1068 -12.71 -24.34 31.18
C THR A 1068 -13.53 -24.15 29.91
N VAL A 1069 -13.90 -25.25 29.25
CA VAL A 1069 -14.64 -25.22 27.98
C VAL A 1069 -16.06 -24.72 28.19
N PHE A 1070 -16.76 -25.20 29.22
CA PHE A 1070 -18.12 -24.76 29.55
C PHE A 1070 -18.15 -23.29 29.98
N GLY A 1071 -17.17 -22.84 30.78
CA GLY A 1071 -17.05 -21.43 31.14
C GLY A 1071 -16.78 -20.52 29.95
N ALA A 1072 -15.95 -20.94 28.99
CA ALA A 1072 -15.70 -20.17 27.77
C ALA A 1072 -16.96 -19.99 26.91
N ILE A 1073 -17.75 -21.06 26.72
CA ILE A 1073 -19.03 -20.98 26.00
C ILE A 1073 -20.05 -20.13 26.76
N TYR A 1074 -20.16 -20.29 28.08
CA TYR A 1074 -21.05 -19.47 28.91
C TYR A 1074 -20.72 -17.98 28.79
N ASN A 1075 -19.44 -17.61 28.93
CA ASN A 1075 -19.00 -16.22 28.82
C ASN A 1075 -19.30 -15.63 27.44
N LYS A 1076 -19.09 -16.42 26.37
CA LYS A 1076 -19.39 -16.02 24.99
C LYS A 1076 -20.89 -15.79 24.78
N LEU A 1077 -21.73 -16.74 25.18
CA LEU A 1077 -23.19 -16.62 25.06
C LEU A 1077 -23.73 -15.44 25.89
N PHE A 1078 -23.17 -15.23 27.08
CA PHE A 1078 -23.53 -14.07 27.91
C PHE A 1078 -23.17 -12.74 27.24
N ALA A 1079 -21.99 -12.63 26.63
CA ALA A 1079 -21.60 -11.45 25.87
C ALA A 1079 -22.52 -11.21 24.65
N ILE A 1080 -22.87 -12.28 23.93
CA ILE A 1080 -23.81 -12.22 22.78
C ILE A 1080 -25.19 -11.75 23.23
N LEU A 1081 -25.71 -12.29 24.33
CA LEU A 1081 -27.02 -11.89 24.90
C LEU A 1081 -27.07 -10.37 25.15
N LEU A 1082 -26.02 -9.81 25.75
CA LEU A 1082 -25.91 -8.37 26.00
C LEU A 1082 -25.84 -7.56 24.70
N GLY A 1083 -24.99 -8.00 23.75
CA GLY A 1083 -24.80 -7.33 22.47
C GLY A 1083 -26.03 -7.34 21.57
N ASN A 1084 -26.80 -8.43 21.57
CA ASN A 1084 -28.03 -8.58 20.79
C ASN A 1084 -29.17 -7.72 21.36
N ASN A 1085 -29.19 -7.52 22.69
CA ASN A 1085 -30.28 -6.85 23.39
C ASN A 1085 -29.91 -5.46 23.94
N VAL A 1086 -28.88 -4.78 23.39
CA VAL A 1086 -28.40 -3.47 23.88
C VAL A 1086 -29.52 -2.43 24.01
N HIS A 1087 -30.42 -2.37 23.03
CA HIS A 1087 -31.52 -1.40 22.99
C HIS A 1087 -32.61 -1.66 24.04
N ARG A 1088 -32.69 -2.89 24.57
CA ARG A 1088 -33.64 -3.30 25.62
C ARG A 1088 -33.01 -3.16 27.00
N LEU A 1089 -31.74 -3.51 27.12
CA LEU A 1089 -31.02 -3.56 28.41
C LEU A 1089 -30.52 -2.19 28.89
N PHE A 1090 -30.23 -1.26 27.97
CA PHE A 1090 -29.62 0.04 28.28
C PHE A 1090 -30.46 1.23 27.81
N THR A 1091 -30.30 2.38 28.48
CA THR A 1091 -30.95 3.63 28.04
C THR A 1091 -30.07 4.35 27.02
N THR A 1092 -30.65 4.79 25.90
CA THR A 1092 -29.93 5.53 24.85
C THR A 1092 -29.70 6.99 25.25
N LEU A 1093 -28.45 7.47 25.11
CA LEU A 1093 -28.07 8.84 25.47
C LEU A 1093 -28.21 9.84 24.32
N ASN A 1094 -28.89 10.96 24.59
CA ASN A 1094 -28.96 12.10 23.68
C ASN A 1094 -27.82 13.09 23.95
N SER A 1095 -26.67 12.88 23.30
CA SER A 1095 -25.62 13.86 22.90
C SER A 1095 -25.12 14.94 23.89
N ARG A 1096 -25.42 14.86 25.20
CA ARG A 1096 -25.01 15.83 26.22
C ARG A 1096 -23.80 15.40 27.07
N ILE A 1097 -23.15 14.28 26.75
CA ILE A 1097 -21.97 13.79 27.46
C ILE A 1097 -20.70 14.18 26.68
N GLU A 1098 -19.62 14.48 27.40
CA GLU A 1098 -18.32 14.74 26.79
C GLU A 1098 -17.87 13.53 25.95
N PRO A 1099 -17.44 13.75 24.68
CA PRO A 1099 -17.04 12.67 23.80
C PRO A 1099 -15.72 12.04 24.26
N VAL A 1100 -15.62 10.72 24.13
CA VAL A 1100 -14.37 9.98 24.35
C VAL A 1100 -13.45 10.21 23.15
N VAL A 1101 -12.15 10.41 23.38
CA VAL A 1101 -11.19 10.58 22.28
C VAL A 1101 -10.82 9.21 21.73
N GLY A 1102 -11.25 8.92 20.49
CA GLY A 1102 -10.83 7.74 19.73
C GLY A 1102 -9.75 8.05 18.69
N ILE A 1103 -9.15 7.01 18.14
CA ILE A 1103 -8.15 7.05 17.07
C ILE A 1103 -8.74 6.39 15.82
N GLN A 1104 -8.82 7.12 14.72
CA GLN A 1104 -9.19 6.61 13.41
C GLN A 1104 -7.92 6.24 12.62
N HIS A 1105 -7.84 5.02 12.14
CA HIS A 1105 -6.74 4.51 11.31
C HIS A 1105 -7.12 4.57 9.82
N ASN A 1106 -6.39 5.35 9.03
CA ASN A 1106 -6.58 5.48 7.57
C ASN A 1106 -5.37 4.92 6.82
N LEU A 1107 -5.59 4.19 5.73
CA LEU A 1107 -4.53 3.78 4.82
C LEU A 1107 -4.40 4.81 3.69
N GLU A 1108 -3.28 5.54 3.66
CA GLU A 1108 -3.00 6.56 2.64
C GLU A 1108 -1.68 6.29 1.92
N THR A 1109 -1.62 6.57 0.62
CA THR A 1109 -0.33 6.67 -0.08
C THR A 1109 0.41 7.90 0.43
N ARG A 1110 1.71 7.80 0.73
CA ARG A 1110 2.56 8.88 1.25
C ARG A 1110 3.96 8.84 0.63
N ILE A 1111 4.68 9.97 0.73
CA ILE A 1111 6.04 10.12 0.20
C ILE A 1111 7.05 9.80 1.31
N PHE A 1112 7.96 8.89 1.02
CA PHE A 1112 9.05 8.47 1.89
C PHE A 1112 10.40 8.91 1.34
N LEU A 1113 11.42 8.98 2.21
CA LEU A 1113 12.79 9.29 1.82
C LEU A 1113 13.68 8.05 1.94
N SER A 1114 14.43 7.75 0.89
CA SER A 1114 15.40 6.65 0.86
C SER A 1114 16.56 6.95 1.81
N LEU A 1115 16.74 6.12 2.83
CA LEU A 1115 17.83 6.26 3.80
C LEU A 1115 19.22 6.19 3.12
N PRO A 1116 19.51 5.24 2.21
CA PRO A 1116 20.79 5.24 1.49
C PRO A 1116 21.04 6.52 0.69
N ALA A 1117 20.04 7.00 -0.06
CA ALA A 1117 20.16 8.21 -0.86
C ALA A 1117 20.35 9.47 0.01
N PHE A 1118 19.63 9.55 1.13
CA PHE A 1118 19.76 10.62 2.11
C PHE A 1118 21.16 10.66 2.73
N ILE A 1119 21.70 9.52 3.17
CA ILE A 1119 23.05 9.44 3.75
C ILE A 1119 24.09 9.90 2.72
N MET A 1120 24.00 9.40 1.48
CA MET A 1120 24.92 9.78 0.41
C MET A 1120 24.87 11.28 0.12
N ALA A 1121 23.67 11.85 0.00
CA ALA A 1121 23.49 13.28 -0.27
C ALA A 1121 24.08 14.13 0.87
N GLN A 1122 23.83 13.78 2.13
CA GLN A 1122 24.36 14.53 3.28
C GLN A 1122 25.87 14.41 3.45
N ILE A 1123 26.45 13.23 3.20
CA ILE A 1123 27.91 13.08 3.22
C ILE A 1123 28.55 14.01 2.18
N ILE A 1124 28.02 14.03 0.94
CA ILE A 1124 28.56 14.86 -0.13
C ILE A 1124 28.40 16.35 0.20
N LEU A 1125 27.23 16.78 0.68
CA LEU A 1125 27.00 18.18 1.07
C LEU A 1125 27.87 18.62 2.25
N CYS A 1126 28.11 17.75 3.23
CA CYS A 1126 29.04 18.02 4.33
C CYS A 1126 30.50 18.13 3.84
N LEU A 1127 30.92 17.26 2.92
CA LEU A 1127 32.22 17.37 2.25
C LEU A 1127 32.32 18.69 1.46
N TYR A 1128 31.25 19.12 0.80
CA TYR A 1128 31.20 20.43 0.11
C TYR A 1128 31.41 21.59 1.07
N ALA A 1129 30.73 21.58 2.22
CA ALA A 1129 30.89 22.61 3.25
C ALA A 1129 32.32 22.63 3.80
N LEU A 1130 32.87 21.45 4.14
CA LEU A 1130 34.23 21.32 4.66
C LEU A 1130 35.28 21.80 3.66
N THR A 1131 35.17 21.40 2.39
CA THR A 1131 36.10 21.80 1.33
C THR A 1131 36.01 23.29 1.03
N THR A 1132 34.80 23.87 1.06
CA THR A 1132 34.60 25.33 0.95
C THR A 1132 35.34 26.03 2.09
N ILE A 1133 35.15 25.60 3.34
CA ILE A 1133 35.85 26.16 4.50
C ILE A 1133 37.37 26.06 4.33
N LEU A 1134 37.89 24.88 3.97
CA LEU A 1134 39.33 24.65 3.77
C LEU A 1134 39.91 25.54 2.66
N LEU A 1135 39.20 25.67 1.53
CA LEU A 1135 39.61 26.51 0.41
C LEU A 1135 39.73 27.98 0.81
N TYR A 1136 38.72 28.50 1.50
CA TYR A 1136 38.70 29.91 1.89
C TYR A 1136 39.55 30.22 3.13
N ILE A 1137 39.95 29.22 3.93
CA ILE A 1137 40.99 29.35 4.97
C ILE A 1137 42.40 29.32 4.36
N ARG A 1138 42.72 28.33 3.53
CA ARG A 1138 44.04 28.16 2.87
C ARG A 1138 44.20 29.03 1.60
N ARG A 1139 43.59 30.20 1.62
CA ARG A 1139 43.40 31.10 0.48
C ARG A 1139 44.70 31.37 -0.33
N PRO A 1140 44.68 31.24 -1.67
CA PRO A 1140 45.84 31.53 -2.53
C PRO A 1140 46.20 33.03 -2.56
N TRP A 1141 47.49 33.36 -2.64
CA TRP A 1141 48.05 34.70 -2.34
C TRP A 1141 47.67 35.83 -3.33
N ARG A 1142 47.87 37.11 -2.92
CA ARG A 1142 47.64 38.34 -3.72
C ARG A 1142 48.96 38.95 -4.22
N ILE A 1143 49.69 38.24 -5.10
CA ILE A 1143 51.00 38.71 -5.58
C ILE A 1143 50.98 39.09 -7.06
N LEU A 1144 50.13 38.45 -7.87
CA LEU A 1144 50.08 38.74 -9.30
C LEU A 1144 49.37 40.08 -9.56
N PRO A 1145 49.95 41.00 -10.35
CA PRO A 1145 49.35 42.30 -10.69
C PRO A 1145 48.06 42.14 -11.50
N ARG A 1146 47.92 41.02 -12.21
CA ARG A 1146 46.74 40.58 -12.96
C ARG A 1146 46.65 39.05 -12.96
N LEU A 1147 45.47 38.51 -13.24
CA LEU A 1147 45.32 37.05 -13.35
C LEU A 1147 45.85 36.55 -14.72
N PRO A 1148 46.46 35.36 -14.77
CA PRO A 1148 46.93 34.72 -16.01
C PRO A 1148 45.76 34.08 -16.80
N THR A 1149 44.65 34.80 -16.98
CA THR A 1149 43.43 34.29 -17.63
C THR A 1149 43.42 34.47 -19.15
N SER A 1150 44.34 35.25 -19.71
CA SER A 1150 44.48 35.50 -21.15
C SER A 1150 45.92 35.26 -21.60
N ILE A 1151 46.12 34.92 -22.88
CA ILE A 1151 47.44 34.62 -23.46
C ILE A 1151 48.38 35.82 -23.30
N GLY A 1152 47.90 37.03 -23.61
CA GLY A 1152 48.69 38.26 -23.45
C GLY A 1152 49.10 38.54 -22.00
N SER A 1153 48.30 38.12 -21.02
CA SER A 1153 48.65 38.25 -19.59
C SER A 1153 49.83 37.36 -19.22
N ILE A 1154 49.83 36.11 -19.71
CA ILE A 1154 50.90 35.12 -19.50
C ILE A 1154 52.18 35.59 -20.19
N ILE A 1155 52.12 36.02 -21.45
CA ILE A 1155 53.30 36.50 -22.21
C ILE A 1155 53.94 37.70 -21.50
N ALA A 1156 53.16 38.67 -21.06
CA ALA A 1156 53.68 39.83 -20.35
C ALA A 1156 54.31 39.51 -18.97
N PHE A 1157 54.21 38.28 -18.45
CA PHE A 1157 54.98 37.85 -17.26
C PHE A 1157 56.39 37.34 -17.59
N PHE A 1158 56.74 37.12 -18.86
CA PHE A 1158 58.09 36.70 -19.25
C PHE A 1158 58.66 37.51 -20.43
N ALA A 1159 57.92 38.46 -20.99
CA ALA A 1159 58.29 39.19 -22.21
C ALA A 1159 59.69 39.84 -22.17
N ASN A 1160 60.14 40.35 -21.01
CA ASN A 1160 61.46 40.95 -20.85
C ASN A 1160 62.44 40.04 -20.08
N SER A 1161 62.19 38.74 -19.98
CA SER A 1161 63.03 37.76 -19.26
C SER A 1161 64.15 37.20 -20.14
N HIS A 1162 65.28 36.88 -19.54
CA HIS A 1162 66.35 36.12 -20.18
C HIS A 1162 65.93 34.69 -20.53
N ALA A 1163 64.90 34.15 -19.86
CA ALA A 1163 64.28 32.87 -20.16
C ALA A 1163 63.86 32.74 -21.62
N VAL A 1164 63.44 33.84 -22.26
CA VAL A 1164 62.92 33.83 -23.64
C VAL A 1164 63.96 33.36 -24.65
N ARG A 1165 65.22 33.76 -24.46
CA ARG A 1165 66.34 33.40 -25.36
C ARG A 1165 66.63 31.90 -25.39
N GLU A 1166 66.35 31.20 -24.29
CA GLU A 1166 66.56 29.76 -24.25
C GLU A 1166 65.59 29.03 -25.20
N PHE A 1167 64.43 29.61 -25.46
CA PHE A 1167 63.37 29.01 -26.27
C PHE A 1167 63.38 29.47 -27.73
N GLU A 1168 64.39 30.22 -28.18
CA GLU A 1168 64.58 30.57 -29.58
C GLU A 1168 64.71 29.29 -30.44
N ASN A 1169 64.05 29.26 -31.60
CA ASN A 1169 63.93 28.10 -32.49
C ASN A 1169 63.28 26.85 -31.87
N THR A 1170 62.51 26.99 -30.78
CA THR A 1170 61.77 25.86 -30.16
C THR A 1170 60.28 25.82 -30.49
N SER A 1171 59.76 26.79 -31.25
CA SER A 1171 58.34 26.92 -31.63
C SER A 1171 57.77 25.71 -32.38
N GLN A 1172 58.62 25.02 -33.15
CA GLN A 1172 58.27 23.84 -33.96
C GLN A 1172 58.26 22.52 -33.17
N MET A 1173 58.73 22.49 -31.91
CA MET A 1173 58.86 21.26 -31.11
C MET A 1173 57.49 20.77 -30.60
N ASP A 1174 57.28 19.45 -30.59
CA ASP A 1174 56.11 18.87 -29.89
C ASP A 1174 56.30 18.88 -28.36
N MET A 1175 55.22 18.77 -27.59
CA MET A 1175 55.22 18.86 -26.13
C MET A 1175 56.18 17.84 -25.47
N ILE A 1176 56.34 16.65 -26.04
CA ILE A 1176 57.27 15.63 -25.54
C ILE A 1176 58.72 16.03 -25.82
N GLU A 1177 58.99 16.61 -26.99
CA GLU A 1177 60.31 17.10 -27.39
C GLU A 1177 60.71 18.30 -26.55
N GLN A 1178 59.81 19.27 -26.38
CA GLN A 1178 59.99 20.44 -25.53
C GLN A 1178 60.24 20.05 -24.07
N GLN A 1179 59.51 19.06 -23.53
CA GLN A 1179 59.75 18.55 -22.18
C GLN A 1179 61.14 17.91 -22.04
N ARG A 1180 61.56 17.06 -23.00
CA ARG A 1180 62.88 16.41 -22.97
C ARG A 1180 64.01 17.43 -23.08
N TRP A 1181 63.83 18.44 -23.92
CA TRP A 1181 64.79 19.53 -24.09
C TRP A 1181 64.93 20.36 -22.81
N LEU A 1182 63.82 20.70 -22.14
CA LEU A 1182 63.85 21.41 -20.85
C LEU A 1182 64.41 20.55 -19.70
N ASP A 1183 64.16 19.24 -19.70
CA ASP A 1183 64.73 18.32 -18.72
C ASP A 1183 66.26 18.19 -18.90
N HIS A 1184 66.78 18.34 -20.12
CA HIS A 1184 68.21 18.36 -20.42
C HIS A 1184 68.91 19.62 -19.90
N LEU A 1185 68.23 20.78 -19.85
CA LEU A 1185 68.79 22.04 -19.33
C LEU A 1185 68.91 22.07 -17.79
N ASP A 1186 68.12 21.26 -17.08
CA ASP A 1186 68.03 21.17 -15.59
C ASP A 1186 67.89 22.52 -14.85
N HIS A 1187 67.36 23.54 -15.52
CA HIS A 1187 67.12 24.85 -14.91
C HIS A 1187 65.99 24.81 -13.87
N LYS A 1188 66.11 25.66 -12.84
CA LYS A 1188 65.06 25.90 -11.85
C LYS A 1188 64.45 27.28 -12.11
N TRP A 1189 63.15 27.38 -11.94
CA TRP A 1189 62.37 28.56 -12.32
C TRP A 1189 61.68 29.15 -11.12
N ALA A 1190 61.56 30.48 -11.07
CA ALA A 1190 60.74 31.16 -10.08
C ALA A 1190 60.04 32.39 -10.65
N TYR A 1191 59.02 32.86 -9.93
CA TYR A 1191 58.36 34.13 -10.19
C TYR A 1191 58.80 35.17 -9.17
N GLY A 1192 59.39 36.26 -9.63
CA GLY A 1192 59.95 37.28 -8.74
C GLY A 1192 60.51 38.49 -9.47
N SER A 1193 61.25 39.33 -8.77
CA SER A 1193 61.93 40.48 -9.39
C SER A 1193 63.27 40.06 -9.99
N PHE A 1194 63.53 40.44 -11.24
CA PHE A 1194 64.77 40.16 -11.97
C PHE A 1194 65.23 41.39 -12.76
N ILE A 1195 66.47 41.39 -13.26
CA ILE A 1195 67.00 42.44 -14.12
C ILE A 1195 66.87 41.98 -15.57
N GLY A 1196 66.14 42.72 -16.39
CA GLY A 1196 65.91 42.39 -17.80
C GLY A 1196 67.09 42.77 -18.72
N PRO A 1197 67.05 42.36 -20.00
CA PRO A 1197 68.04 42.75 -21.02
C PRO A 1197 68.20 44.26 -21.22
N ASP A 1198 67.21 45.06 -20.84
CA ASP A 1198 67.21 46.53 -20.87
C ASP A 1198 67.89 47.17 -19.64
N GLY A 1199 68.38 46.35 -18.70
CA GLY A 1199 69.05 46.79 -17.48
C GLY A 1199 68.11 47.30 -16.38
N ARG A 1200 66.79 47.16 -16.54
CA ARG A 1200 65.79 47.60 -15.56
C ARG A 1200 65.30 46.44 -14.71
N VAL A 1201 64.80 46.75 -13.50
CA VAL A 1201 64.12 45.78 -12.64
C VAL A 1201 62.71 45.53 -13.18
N HIS A 1202 62.39 44.25 -13.38
CA HIS A 1202 61.11 43.71 -13.84
C HIS A 1202 60.56 42.65 -12.89
N ILE A 1203 59.25 42.37 -12.93
CA ILE A 1203 58.62 41.26 -12.19
C ILE A 1203 58.07 40.21 -13.15
N GLY A 1204 58.50 38.97 -13.01
CA GLY A 1204 58.05 37.92 -13.92
C GLY A 1204 58.68 36.56 -13.66
N ILE A 1205 58.53 35.67 -14.64
CA ILE A 1205 59.07 34.32 -14.64
C ILE A 1205 60.50 34.38 -15.16
N GLU A 1206 61.47 33.88 -14.39
CA GLU A 1206 62.89 33.89 -14.75
C GLU A 1206 63.60 32.68 -14.12
N ARG A 1207 64.77 32.31 -14.66
CA ARG A 1207 65.58 31.18 -14.16
C ARG A 1207 66.36 31.58 -12.89
N GLU A 1208 66.47 30.66 -11.93
CA GLU A 1208 67.34 30.85 -10.75
C GLU A 1208 68.82 30.67 -11.15
N PRO A 1209 69.74 31.52 -10.66
CA PRO A 1209 69.60 32.47 -9.55
C PRO A 1209 69.28 33.92 -9.95
N PHE A 1210 68.88 34.20 -11.20
CA PHE A 1210 68.68 35.58 -11.70
C PHE A 1210 67.38 36.24 -11.22
N VAL A 1211 66.60 35.55 -10.39
CA VAL A 1211 65.30 35.99 -9.87
C VAL A 1211 65.32 36.05 -8.35
N THR A 1212 64.85 37.17 -7.82
CA THR A 1212 64.68 37.38 -6.37
C THR A 1212 63.20 37.17 -6.03
N LEU A 1213 62.91 36.26 -5.11
CA LEU A 1213 61.54 35.97 -4.68
C LEU A 1213 60.91 37.19 -3.98
N LEU A 1214 59.63 37.44 -4.27
CA LEU A 1214 58.87 38.51 -3.61
C LEU A 1214 58.57 38.09 -2.16
N GLU A 1215 59.11 38.84 -1.19
CA GLU A 1215 58.94 38.56 0.23
C GLU A 1215 57.55 39.00 0.76
N ASN A 1216 57.05 38.31 1.78
CA ASN A 1216 55.72 38.55 2.37
C ASN A 1216 55.65 39.87 3.15
N GLU A 1217 55.51 41.00 2.49
CA GLU A 1217 55.02 42.20 3.17
C GLU A 1217 53.48 42.17 3.26
N TYR A 1218 52.98 42.31 4.50
CA TYR A 1218 51.59 42.52 4.94
C TYR A 1218 50.69 41.30 5.19
N VAL A 1219 50.97 40.59 6.29
CA VAL A 1219 49.92 40.08 7.19
C VAL A 1219 49.86 41.03 8.40
N PRO A 1220 48.75 41.72 8.70
CA PRO A 1220 48.66 42.45 9.96
C PRO A 1220 48.65 41.42 11.09
N ARG A 1221 49.72 41.37 11.88
CA ARG A 1221 49.69 40.75 13.21
C ARG A 1221 48.60 41.45 14.00
N MET A 1222 47.52 40.73 14.32
CA MET A 1222 46.55 41.12 15.33
C MET A 1222 47.33 41.50 16.59
N LYS A 1223 47.28 42.78 16.98
CA LYS A 1223 47.66 43.22 18.32
C LYS A 1223 46.72 42.52 19.31
N THR A 1224 47.24 41.59 20.09
CA THR A 1224 46.63 41.25 21.37
C THR A 1224 46.73 42.48 22.27
N ARG A 1225 45.57 42.97 22.67
CA ARG A 1225 45.40 44.08 23.60
C ARG A 1225 45.32 43.46 25.00
N ASP A 1226 46.48 43.23 25.61
CA ASP A 1226 46.53 43.13 27.08
C ASP A 1226 46.54 44.56 27.61
N GLY A 1227 45.37 44.99 28.10
CA GLY A 1227 45.21 46.15 28.95
C GLY A 1227 45.08 45.67 30.39
N ASN A 1228 46.06 46.03 31.22
CA ASN A 1228 45.93 46.03 32.67
C ASN A 1228 44.92 47.09 33.15
N ALA A 1229 44.26 46.76 34.26
CA ALA A 1229 43.69 47.64 35.30
C ALA A 1229 42.59 48.65 34.91
N ASN A 1230 41.33 48.29 35.21
CA ASN A 1230 40.53 48.85 36.31
C ASN A 1230 39.21 48.08 36.47
#